data_AF-A0A8T1W8T5-F1
#
_entry.id   AF-A0A8T1W8T5-F1
#
_cell.length_a   1.000
_cell.length_b   1.000
_cell.length_c   1.000
_cell.angle_alpha   90.00
_cell.angle_beta   90.00
_cell.angle_gamma   90.00
#
_symmetry.space_group_name_H-M   'P 1'
#
loop_
_entity.id
_entity.type
_entity.pdbx_description
1 polymer ?
#
loop_
_entity_poly.entity_id
_entity_poly.type
_entity_poly.pdbx_seq_one_letter_code
_entity_poly.pdbx_strand_id
1 'polypeptide(L)'
;MQLPSDSSAYVLAPELTWTGAQFERDVHVAVGADGLIQSVKRSADADAGDVAVHNLPGRALLPGMVNAHSHAFQRGLRGLGETYPKDAAQSSFWTWREEMYKLVGGMSEQHIYDLTRQCFSEMRDVGITSVGEFHYFHHGRPGEGKNGHEFAYDETVLRAAKDVGIRIVLLNAYYEHGGFQKAPMAESQKRFKVDSHEVYWNQMDSLLAKVKEDPTQSLGVVAHSMRAVEVPDIVKLHEESVRRGLVFHIHLEEQTKEVDDCKAAHDGETPMGLLLKNLKIDEKFTAVHCTWTKADELKQFVEKKGNVCICPLTEGNLGDGFPFIASCSDRVCLGTDCNARVDMCEEMRWLEYAHRLHQSRRGVCTDSTSETDLAKLLFRYGTKNGAESLNLKVGEIKAGYAADFALVDFEEEQLKFSTPSSLMGAFIFGANGSSVVKATSVNGKWRDTVLKKVAQPASATSAVSDEHQAQIKAAAALADVNSDDVLKLAIGLNSIVSTSGEEAAVGKAIQEWLTTRGWNVHMQKVSPQPDAAVKADRYNVYATRSDSMTPKLMFNSHMDTVPPYLPPRIDETTLYGRGACDAKSLIAGQMVAAQRLVDAGLGGDVQLLFVVSEETDHSGMKKANELNVNPEHLVVGEPTALKMSRIQKGVLKIQLTQNGVAAHSGYPHLGDSAIDPMIDVLYDLKKEEWPSSEECGTTDLNIGLLNGGQAANALAEESSAMLMFRLTTEPDVIYKRVEEIVAGRVGMKLYSANAPVKLTVVEGYETGVACFNTDVPYFKFDGKAYLVGAGSITDAHCPREFIMLEDLKGLVDYYFTLGKRLIEVGK
;
A
#
# COMPACT_ATOMS: atom_id res chain seq x y z
N MET A 1 -0.10 24.44 0.80
CA MET A 1 -1.38 25.18 0.72
C MET A 1 -1.80 25.51 2.14
N GLN A 2 -2.18 26.75 2.46
CA GLN A 2 -2.60 27.08 3.83
C GLN A 2 -4.12 26.91 3.93
N LEU A 3 -4.53 25.68 4.24
CA LEU A 3 -5.93 25.36 4.55
C LEU A 3 -6.32 26.01 5.90
N PRO A 4 -7.62 26.30 6.11
CA PRO A 4 -8.11 26.84 7.38
C PRO A 4 -7.71 25.97 8.58
N SER A 5 -7.33 26.61 9.70
CA SER A 5 -7.13 25.91 10.96
C SER A 5 -8.47 25.53 11.60
N ASP A 6 -8.51 24.38 12.26
CA ASP A 6 -9.70 23.90 12.97
C ASP A 6 -10.27 24.98 13.92
N SER A 7 -11.61 25.06 14.01
CA SER A 7 -12.41 25.83 15.00
C SER A 7 -12.68 27.33 14.79
N SER A 8 -12.30 27.93 13.65
CA SER A 8 -12.67 29.32 13.32
C SER A 8 -13.60 29.41 12.11
N ALA A 9 -14.41 30.46 12.03
CA ALA A 9 -15.14 30.78 10.81
C ALA A 9 -14.14 31.27 9.73
N TYR A 10 -14.38 30.90 8.48
CA TYR A 10 -13.50 31.27 7.36
C TYR A 10 -14.28 31.41 6.05
N VAL A 11 -13.68 32.07 5.07
CA VAL A 11 -14.20 32.19 3.70
C VAL A 11 -13.23 31.50 2.75
N LEU A 12 -13.74 30.60 1.92
CA LEU A 12 -12.99 30.00 0.81
C LEU A 12 -13.22 30.84 -0.45
N ALA A 13 -12.14 31.23 -1.11
CA ALA A 13 -12.15 31.92 -2.40
C ALA A 13 -11.38 31.06 -3.44
N PRO A 14 -11.98 29.94 -3.91
CA PRO A 14 -11.40 29.13 -4.97
C PRO A 14 -11.54 29.81 -6.32
N GLU A 15 -10.68 29.44 -7.27
CA GLU A 15 -10.78 29.95 -8.63
C GLU A 15 -12.08 29.49 -9.33
N LEU A 16 -12.51 28.26 -9.07
CA LEU A 16 -13.78 27.72 -9.54
C LEU A 16 -14.56 27.10 -8.37
N THR A 17 -15.86 27.35 -8.33
CA THR A 17 -16.79 26.70 -7.40
C THR A 17 -17.90 26.00 -8.18
N TRP A 18 -18.18 24.74 -7.86
CA TRP A 18 -19.34 24.04 -8.41
C TRP A 18 -20.64 24.55 -7.76
N THR A 19 -21.54 25.13 -8.56
CA THR A 19 -22.80 25.74 -8.07
C THR A 19 -24.01 24.79 -8.13
N GLY A 20 -23.78 23.50 -8.45
CA GLY A 20 -24.86 22.52 -8.71
C GLY A 20 -25.27 22.44 -10.18
N ALA A 21 -24.93 23.44 -10.99
CA ALA A 21 -25.20 23.46 -12.42
C ALA A 21 -23.93 23.51 -13.27
N GLN A 22 -22.95 24.32 -12.86
CA GLN A 22 -21.73 24.58 -13.61
C GLN A 22 -20.62 25.02 -12.65
N PHE A 23 -19.38 25.10 -13.16
CA PHE A 23 -18.30 25.79 -12.46
C PHE A 23 -18.38 27.30 -12.71
N GLU A 24 -18.45 28.08 -11.63
CA GLU A 24 -18.43 29.54 -11.68
C GLU A 24 -17.17 30.11 -11.04
N ARG A 25 -16.67 31.22 -11.59
CA ARG A 25 -15.58 32.02 -11.02
C ARG A 25 -16.14 32.99 -9.98
N ASP A 26 -15.26 33.46 -9.10
CA ASP A 26 -15.55 34.52 -8.12
C ASP A 26 -16.73 34.18 -7.18
N VAL A 27 -16.94 32.89 -6.87
CA VAL A 27 -17.94 32.44 -5.90
C VAL A 27 -17.25 32.05 -4.61
N HIS A 28 -17.49 32.83 -3.56
CA HIS A 28 -16.96 32.61 -2.22
C HIS A 28 -17.91 31.78 -1.37
N VAL A 29 -17.33 30.90 -0.55
CA VAL A 29 -18.08 30.03 0.37
C VAL A 29 -17.68 30.37 1.80
N ALA A 30 -18.61 30.92 2.57
CA ALA A 30 -18.41 31.24 3.98
C ALA A 30 -18.80 30.03 4.84
N VAL A 31 -17.89 29.59 5.71
CA VAL A 31 -18.06 28.46 6.64
C VAL A 31 -18.02 29.00 8.06
N GLY A 32 -19.02 28.63 8.86
CA GLY A 32 -19.11 29.00 10.27
C GLY A 32 -18.21 28.12 11.14
N ALA A 33 -17.98 28.56 12.38
CA ALA A 33 -17.23 27.76 13.38
C ALA A 33 -17.97 26.46 13.77
N ASP A 34 -19.25 26.35 13.45
CA ASP A 34 -20.09 25.15 13.59
C ASP A 34 -19.83 24.10 12.49
N GLY A 35 -19.00 24.41 11.49
CA GLY A 35 -18.73 23.54 10.35
C GLY A 35 -19.82 23.55 9.29
N LEU A 36 -20.79 24.48 9.38
CA LEU A 36 -21.85 24.65 8.39
C LEU A 36 -21.53 25.76 7.39
N ILE A 37 -22.00 25.60 6.17
CA ILE A 37 -21.95 26.62 5.12
C ILE A 37 -22.95 27.72 5.50
N GLN A 38 -22.47 28.92 5.73
CA GLN A 38 -23.29 30.08 6.12
C GLN A 38 -23.81 30.82 4.88
N SER A 39 -22.98 30.96 3.85
CA SER A 39 -23.40 31.59 2.59
C SER A 39 -22.52 31.18 1.42
N VAL A 40 -23.11 31.23 0.22
CA VAL A 40 -22.44 31.05 -1.07
C VAL A 40 -22.77 32.30 -1.89
N LYS A 41 -21.80 33.18 -2.13
CA LYS A 41 -22.03 34.50 -2.73
C LYS A 41 -20.97 34.80 -3.79
N ARG A 42 -21.30 35.63 -4.77
CA ARG A 42 -20.29 36.20 -5.66
C ARG A 42 -19.41 37.19 -4.89
N SER A 43 -18.14 37.29 -5.27
CA SER A 43 -17.12 38.11 -4.61
C SER A 43 -17.54 39.58 -4.47
N ALA A 44 -18.23 40.14 -5.48
CA ALA A 44 -18.74 41.50 -5.46
C ALA A 44 -19.85 41.76 -4.41
N ASP A 45 -20.51 40.70 -3.94
CA ASP A 45 -21.63 40.76 -2.98
C ASP A 45 -21.23 40.21 -1.59
N ALA A 46 -19.96 39.86 -1.41
CA ALA A 46 -19.44 39.27 -0.19
C ALA A 46 -18.92 40.37 0.76
N ASP A 47 -19.67 40.67 1.82
CA ASP A 47 -19.15 41.42 2.97
C ASP A 47 -18.11 40.56 3.69
N ALA A 48 -16.84 40.71 3.31
CA ALA A 48 -15.73 40.17 4.08
C ALA A 48 -15.57 41.05 5.34
N GLY A 49 -16.29 40.72 6.42
CA GLY A 49 -15.97 41.24 7.75
C GLY A 49 -14.56 40.80 8.21
N ASP A 50 -14.27 40.84 9.51
CA ASP A 50 -12.96 40.44 10.08
C ASP A 50 -12.66 38.91 10.01
N VAL A 51 -13.23 38.18 9.05
CA VAL A 51 -13.12 36.73 8.88
C VAL A 51 -12.01 36.38 7.88
N ALA A 52 -11.18 35.38 8.20
CA ALA A 52 -10.05 34.97 7.35
C ALA A 52 -10.53 34.48 5.96
N VAL A 53 -9.94 35.02 4.90
CA VAL A 53 -10.20 34.64 3.50
C VAL A 53 -9.05 33.78 2.98
N HIS A 54 -9.35 32.57 2.53
CA HIS A 54 -8.40 31.62 1.96
C HIS A 54 -8.54 31.59 0.44
N ASN A 55 -7.61 32.24 -0.25
CA ASN A 55 -7.53 32.20 -1.71
C ASN A 55 -6.95 30.86 -2.19
N LEU A 56 -7.62 30.21 -3.14
CA LEU A 56 -7.22 28.90 -3.68
C LEU A 56 -7.11 28.99 -5.23
N PRO A 57 -6.04 29.64 -5.75
CA PRO A 57 -5.81 29.73 -7.19
C PRO A 57 -5.53 28.36 -7.80
N GLY A 58 -5.95 28.12 -9.04
CA GLY A 58 -5.77 26.82 -9.70
C GLY A 58 -6.57 25.69 -9.05
N ARG A 59 -7.56 26.00 -8.19
CA ARG A 59 -8.36 25.01 -7.47
C ARG A 59 -9.85 25.16 -7.77
N ALA A 60 -10.49 24.01 -7.97
CA ALA A 60 -11.93 23.89 -8.06
C ALA A 60 -12.47 23.31 -6.74
N LEU A 61 -13.45 23.98 -6.16
CA LEU A 61 -14.16 23.51 -4.97
C LEU A 61 -15.43 22.77 -5.41
N LEU A 62 -15.53 21.50 -5.02
CA LEU A 62 -16.67 20.63 -5.27
C LEU A 62 -17.30 20.21 -3.93
N PRO A 63 -18.60 19.87 -3.90
CA PRO A 63 -19.14 19.16 -2.75
C PRO A 63 -18.41 17.83 -2.58
N GLY A 64 -18.20 17.42 -1.34
CA GLY A 64 -17.64 16.11 -1.05
C GLY A 64 -18.53 15.00 -1.60
N MET A 65 -17.92 13.97 -2.20
CA MET A 65 -18.66 12.83 -2.73
C MET A 65 -19.22 11.97 -1.60
N VAL A 66 -20.33 11.29 -1.88
CA VAL A 66 -21.07 10.48 -0.92
C VAL A 66 -21.13 9.04 -1.43
N ASN A 67 -20.55 8.15 -0.66
CA ASN A 67 -20.60 6.72 -0.88
C ASN A 67 -21.82 6.15 -0.14
N ALA A 68 -22.88 5.80 -0.85
CA ALA A 68 -24.14 5.38 -0.24
C ALA A 68 -24.11 3.94 0.32
N HIS A 69 -23.14 3.13 -0.10
CA HIS A 69 -23.06 1.72 0.29
C HIS A 69 -21.62 1.20 0.32
N SER A 70 -21.23 0.60 1.44
CA SER A 70 -19.89 0.05 1.68
C SER A 70 -19.93 -1.13 2.66
N HIS A 71 -19.04 -2.08 2.45
CA HIS A 71 -18.62 -3.08 3.44
C HIS A 71 -17.10 -2.95 3.66
N ALA A 72 -16.68 -2.11 4.60
CA ALA A 72 -15.28 -1.69 4.72
C ALA A 72 -14.32 -2.86 4.99
N PHE A 73 -14.76 -3.89 5.73
CA PHE A 73 -13.93 -5.07 5.99
C PHE A 73 -13.64 -5.89 4.72
N GLN A 74 -14.52 -5.85 3.71
CA GLN A 74 -14.33 -6.55 2.44
C GLN A 74 -13.17 -5.98 1.62
N ARG A 75 -12.65 -4.80 1.98
CA ARG A 75 -11.35 -4.31 1.48
C ARG A 75 -10.24 -5.36 1.64
N GLY A 76 -10.33 -6.24 2.63
CA GLY A 76 -9.41 -7.37 2.81
C GLY A 76 -9.43 -8.42 1.69
N LEU A 77 -10.42 -8.39 0.79
CA LEU A 77 -10.57 -9.32 -0.33
C LEU A 77 -9.88 -8.85 -1.62
N ARG A 78 -9.21 -7.69 -1.63
CA ARG A 78 -8.55 -7.16 -2.83
C ARG A 78 -7.58 -8.19 -3.44
N GLY A 79 -7.90 -8.65 -4.65
CA GLY A 79 -7.13 -9.64 -5.41
C GLY A 79 -7.35 -11.10 -4.98
N LEU A 80 -8.15 -11.36 -3.95
CA LEU A 80 -8.52 -12.70 -3.51
C LEU A 80 -9.80 -13.14 -4.24
N GLY A 81 -9.90 -14.43 -4.56
CA GLY A 81 -11.04 -14.99 -5.31
C GLY A 81 -10.91 -14.86 -6.83
N GLU A 82 -9.87 -14.18 -7.35
CA GLU A 82 -9.62 -13.99 -8.79
C GLU A 82 -8.89 -15.16 -9.46
N THR A 83 -9.00 -16.37 -8.90
CA THR A 83 -8.40 -17.60 -9.45
C THR A 83 -9.51 -18.60 -9.70
N TYR A 84 -9.70 -18.95 -10.96
CA TYR A 84 -10.84 -19.75 -11.41
C TYR A 84 -10.38 -21.15 -11.84
N PRO A 85 -10.95 -22.24 -11.30
CA PRO A 85 -10.71 -23.58 -11.83
C PRO A 85 -11.23 -23.67 -13.27
N LYS A 86 -10.56 -24.46 -14.12
CA LYS A 86 -10.94 -24.60 -15.55
C LYS A 86 -12.28 -25.31 -15.79
N ASP A 87 -12.92 -25.83 -14.73
CA ASP A 87 -14.28 -26.36 -14.79
C ASP A 87 -15.27 -25.21 -14.53
N ALA A 88 -15.93 -24.75 -15.60
CA ALA A 88 -16.86 -23.62 -15.58
C ALA A 88 -18.08 -23.82 -14.66
N ALA A 89 -18.40 -25.07 -14.26
CA ALA A 89 -19.46 -25.35 -13.30
C ALA A 89 -19.09 -24.93 -11.86
N GLN A 90 -17.83 -24.61 -11.58
CA GLN A 90 -17.32 -24.24 -10.25
C GLN A 90 -16.89 -22.77 -10.14
N SER A 91 -16.83 -21.99 -11.24
CA SER A 91 -16.43 -20.57 -11.22
C SER A 91 -17.65 -19.64 -11.16
N SER A 92 -17.87 -18.97 -10.02
CA SER A 92 -19.04 -18.08 -9.81
C SER A 92 -18.86 -17.21 -8.57
N PHE A 93 -19.83 -16.32 -8.28
CA PHE A 93 -20.00 -15.60 -7.00
C PHE A 93 -19.70 -16.46 -5.75
N TRP A 94 -19.95 -17.77 -5.81
CA TRP A 94 -19.76 -18.69 -4.69
C TRP A 94 -18.28 -18.90 -4.31
N THR A 95 -17.33 -18.86 -5.26
CA THR A 95 -15.89 -18.97 -4.95
C THR A 95 -15.36 -17.71 -4.28
N TRP A 96 -15.85 -16.53 -4.68
CA TRP A 96 -15.59 -15.28 -3.96
C TRP A 96 -16.15 -15.32 -2.54
N ARG A 97 -17.37 -15.85 -2.37
CA ARG A 97 -18.03 -15.97 -1.07
C ARG A 97 -17.27 -16.90 -0.10
N GLU A 98 -16.61 -17.94 -0.61
CA GLU A 98 -15.73 -18.79 0.20
C GLU A 98 -14.52 -18.02 0.76
N GLU A 99 -13.85 -17.19 -0.05
CA GLU A 99 -12.77 -16.33 0.40
C GLU A 99 -13.26 -15.27 1.41
N MET A 100 -14.46 -14.71 1.19
CA MET A 100 -15.12 -13.83 2.16
C MET A 100 -15.32 -14.52 3.51
N TYR A 101 -15.78 -15.77 3.52
CA TYR A 101 -15.93 -16.52 4.76
C TYR A 101 -14.61 -16.87 5.43
N LYS A 102 -13.55 -17.17 4.67
CA LYS A 102 -12.19 -17.35 5.23
C LYS A 102 -11.70 -16.07 5.89
N LEU A 103 -11.90 -14.92 5.25
CA LEU A 103 -11.59 -13.62 5.81
C LEU A 103 -12.35 -13.41 7.13
N VAL A 104 -13.68 -13.51 7.11
CA VAL A 104 -14.54 -13.34 8.30
C VAL A 104 -14.15 -14.29 9.45
N GLY A 105 -13.82 -15.54 9.15
CA GLY A 105 -13.34 -16.50 10.14
C GLY A 105 -12.02 -16.06 10.80
N GLY A 106 -11.14 -15.41 10.04
CA GLY A 106 -9.81 -14.94 10.46
C GLY A 106 -9.77 -13.61 11.21
N MET A 107 -10.83 -12.80 11.19
CA MET A 107 -10.79 -11.42 11.69
C MET A 107 -10.93 -11.30 13.22
N SER A 108 -10.09 -10.43 13.79
CA SER A 108 -10.16 -9.90 15.16
C SER A 108 -10.68 -8.46 15.14
N GLU A 109 -10.97 -7.88 16.31
CA GLU A 109 -11.37 -6.47 16.47
C GLU A 109 -10.34 -5.53 15.86
N GLN A 110 -9.05 -5.82 16.08
CA GLN A 110 -7.97 -5.03 15.51
C GLN A 110 -7.94 -5.12 13.97
N HIS A 111 -8.16 -6.31 13.40
CA HIS A 111 -8.24 -6.46 11.94
C HIS A 111 -9.41 -5.66 11.36
N ILE A 112 -10.57 -5.65 12.02
CA ILE A 112 -11.74 -4.85 11.60
C ILE A 112 -11.42 -3.36 11.66
N TYR A 113 -10.84 -2.90 12.77
CA TYR A 113 -10.43 -1.51 12.92
C TYR A 113 -9.46 -1.07 11.81
N ASP A 114 -8.39 -1.83 11.59
CA ASP A 114 -7.33 -1.48 10.64
C ASP A 114 -7.84 -1.44 9.20
N LEU A 115 -8.60 -2.46 8.77
CA LEU A 115 -9.17 -2.49 7.42
C LEU A 115 -10.20 -1.38 7.21
N THR A 116 -11.06 -1.13 8.20
CA THR A 116 -12.07 -0.08 8.13
C THR A 116 -11.43 1.29 8.07
N ARG A 117 -10.46 1.57 8.95
CA ARG A 117 -9.69 2.82 8.97
C ARG A 117 -8.98 3.05 7.63
N GLN A 118 -8.34 2.01 7.08
CA GLN A 118 -7.66 2.12 5.80
C GLN A 118 -8.64 2.37 4.65
N CYS A 119 -9.78 1.69 4.63
CA CYS A 119 -10.83 1.88 3.63
C CYS A 119 -11.37 3.32 3.64
N PHE A 120 -11.77 3.82 4.81
CA PHE A 120 -12.25 5.19 4.98
C PHE A 120 -11.18 6.23 4.68
N SER A 121 -9.92 5.93 4.99
CA SER A 121 -8.79 6.80 4.62
C SER A 121 -8.66 6.93 3.10
N GLU A 122 -8.78 5.83 2.35
CA GLU A 122 -8.74 5.84 0.89
C GLU A 122 -9.94 6.60 0.30
N MET A 123 -11.12 6.46 0.88
CA MET A 123 -12.30 7.27 0.53
C MET A 123 -11.98 8.78 0.63
N ARG A 124 -11.41 9.22 1.75
CA ARG A 124 -11.02 10.62 1.96
C ARG A 124 -9.94 11.10 0.97
N ASP A 125 -9.02 10.22 0.59
CA ASP A 125 -7.93 10.53 -0.36
C ASP A 125 -8.48 10.79 -1.79
N VAL A 126 -9.63 10.20 -2.15
CA VAL A 126 -10.23 10.34 -3.50
C VAL A 126 -11.44 11.29 -3.55
N GLY A 127 -11.70 12.05 -2.49
CA GLY A 127 -12.79 13.04 -2.49
C GLY A 127 -14.11 12.58 -1.88
N ILE A 128 -14.20 11.35 -1.38
CA ILE A 128 -15.37 10.85 -0.66
C ILE A 128 -15.31 11.35 0.79
N THR A 129 -16.40 11.97 1.23
CA THR A 129 -16.48 12.65 2.54
C THR A 129 -17.50 12.01 3.47
N SER A 130 -18.45 11.27 2.89
CA SER A 130 -19.53 10.59 3.61
C SER A 130 -19.65 9.15 3.14
N VAL A 131 -19.90 8.23 4.06
CA VAL A 131 -20.12 6.80 3.78
C VAL A 131 -21.35 6.24 4.50
N GLY A 132 -22.19 5.52 3.77
CA GLY A 132 -23.18 4.59 4.30
C GLY A 132 -22.52 3.23 4.48
N GLU A 133 -22.04 2.93 5.69
CA GLU A 133 -21.36 1.67 5.98
C GLU A 133 -22.41 0.62 6.36
N PHE A 134 -22.70 -0.27 5.42
CA PHE A 134 -23.63 -1.40 5.58
C PHE A 134 -22.94 -2.48 6.39
N HIS A 135 -23.13 -2.40 7.70
CA HIS A 135 -22.39 -3.14 8.71
C HIS A 135 -23.22 -4.33 9.21
N TYR A 136 -22.86 -5.53 8.76
CA TYR A 136 -23.44 -6.79 9.22
C TYR A 136 -22.45 -7.65 10.00
N PHE A 137 -21.19 -7.22 10.13
CA PHE A 137 -20.18 -8.00 10.83
C PHE A 137 -20.05 -7.54 12.28
N HIS A 138 -21.02 -7.94 13.11
CA HIS A 138 -21.22 -7.44 14.48
C HIS A 138 -20.30 -8.06 15.52
N HIS A 139 -20.17 -9.39 15.51
CA HIS A 139 -19.69 -10.10 16.69
C HIS A 139 -18.19 -10.40 16.64
N GLY A 140 -17.52 -10.07 17.74
CA GLY A 140 -16.18 -10.53 18.06
C GLY A 140 -16.12 -12.04 18.27
N ARG A 141 -14.91 -12.57 18.42
CA ARG A 141 -14.71 -13.96 18.82
C ARG A 141 -15.07 -14.14 20.30
N PRO A 142 -15.49 -15.33 20.75
CA PRO A 142 -15.68 -15.60 22.17
C PRO A 142 -14.45 -15.19 22.99
N GLY A 143 -14.65 -14.34 24.01
CA GLY A 143 -13.57 -13.81 24.84
C GLY A 143 -12.85 -12.57 24.30
N GLU A 144 -13.23 -12.06 23.12
CA GLU A 144 -12.74 -10.81 22.54
C GLU A 144 -13.53 -9.61 23.09
N GLY A 145 -12.85 -8.46 23.27
CA GLY A 145 -13.45 -7.18 23.70
C GLY A 145 -13.50 -6.97 25.22
N LYS A 146 -13.44 -5.70 25.66
CA LYS A 146 -13.51 -5.32 27.09
C LYS A 146 -14.87 -5.57 27.73
N ASN A 147 -15.94 -5.60 26.94
CA ASN A 147 -17.34 -5.73 27.38
C ASN A 147 -18.01 -7.03 26.89
N GLY A 148 -17.23 -7.97 26.35
CA GLY A 148 -17.74 -9.16 25.67
C GLY A 148 -17.72 -9.05 24.14
N HIS A 149 -18.16 -10.12 23.49
CA HIS A 149 -17.99 -10.34 22.05
C HIS A 149 -19.22 -9.93 21.22
N GLU A 150 -20.37 -9.71 21.86
CA GLU A 150 -21.60 -9.35 21.18
C GLU A 150 -21.54 -7.89 20.68
N PHE A 151 -21.80 -7.64 19.40
CA PHE A 151 -21.72 -6.31 18.76
C PHE A 151 -20.40 -5.54 18.96
N ALA A 152 -19.31 -6.24 19.30
CA ALA A 152 -18.00 -5.64 19.56
C ALA A 152 -17.47 -4.80 18.37
N TYR A 153 -17.90 -5.10 17.15
CA TYR A 153 -17.37 -4.47 15.94
C TYR A 153 -18.14 -3.21 15.51
N ASP A 154 -19.38 -3.03 15.97
CA ASP A 154 -20.20 -1.84 15.64
C ASP A 154 -19.49 -0.54 16.06
N GLU A 155 -19.04 -0.48 17.32
CA GLU A 155 -18.32 0.68 17.86
C GLU A 155 -16.91 0.80 17.27
N THR A 156 -16.31 -0.32 16.87
CA THR A 156 -15.00 -0.35 16.23
C THR A 156 -15.03 0.38 14.89
N VAL A 157 -16.08 0.17 14.10
CA VAL A 157 -16.29 0.86 12.82
C VAL A 157 -16.55 2.36 13.03
N LEU A 158 -17.38 2.72 14.00
CA LEU A 158 -17.62 4.13 14.36
C LEU A 158 -16.33 4.83 14.83
N ARG A 159 -15.51 4.16 15.64
CA ARG A 159 -14.20 4.65 16.06
C ARG A 159 -13.27 4.87 14.86
N ALA A 160 -13.19 3.91 13.94
CA ALA A 160 -12.37 4.05 12.73
C ALA A 160 -12.81 5.24 11.87
N ALA A 161 -14.12 5.48 11.71
CA ALA A 161 -14.65 6.64 11.00
C ALA A 161 -14.24 7.96 11.67
N LYS A 162 -14.37 8.03 13.00
CA LYS A 162 -13.98 9.19 13.80
C LYS A 162 -12.49 9.51 13.66
N ASP A 163 -11.63 8.50 13.77
CA ASP A 163 -10.17 8.67 13.69
C ASP A 163 -9.70 9.12 12.31
N VAL A 164 -10.40 8.70 11.25
CA VAL A 164 -10.14 9.11 9.87
C VAL A 164 -10.69 10.51 9.57
N GLY A 165 -11.73 10.93 10.30
CA GLY A 165 -12.49 12.14 10.02
C GLY A 165 -13.37 12.02 8.77
N ILE A 166 -14.02 10.86 8.58
CA ILE A 166 -15.06 10.68 7.55
C ILE A 166 -16.44 10.73 8.21
N ARG A 167 -17.42 11.33 7.54
CA ARG A 167 -18.83 11.26 7.98
C ARG A 167 -19.37 9.85 7.73
N ILE A 168 -20.04 9.26 8.71
CA ILE A 168 -20.58 7.91 8.62
C ILE A 168 -22.07 7.88 8.98
N VAL A 169 -22.84 7.19 8.13
CA VAL A 169 -24.10 6.58 8.54
C VAL A 169 -23.83 5.09 8.72
N LEU A 170 -23.79 4.62 9.97
CA LEU A 170 -23.65 3.19 10.24
C LEU A 170 -25.00 2.54 9.95
N LEU A 171 -25.10 1.90 8.80
CA LEU A 171 -26.27 1.15 8.35
C LEU A 171 -26.21 -0.23 9.01
N ASN A 172 -26.73 -0.34 10.24
CA ASN A 172 -26.58 -1.52 11.09
C ASN A 172 -27.55 -2.62 10.67
N ALA A 173 -27.02 -3.80 10.31
CA ALA A 173 -27.80 -4.86 9.68
C ALA A 173 -28.47 -5.82 10.64
N TYR A 174 -29.74 -6.12 10.35
CA TYR A 174 -30.42 -7.29 10.87
C TYR A 174 -30.16 -8.48 9.93
N TYR A 175 -29.66 -9.59 10.48
CA TYR A 175 -29.33 -10.81 9.76
C TYR A 175 -29.70 -12.03 10.63
N GLU A 176 -30.59 -12.90 10.15
CA GLU A 176 -31.15 -14.00 10.98
C GLU A 176 -30.98 -15.40 10.37
N HIS A 177 -30.87 -15.52 9.05
CA HIS A 177 -30.90 -16.82 8.36
C HIS A 177 -29.80 -16.98 7.30
N GLY A 178 -29.41 -18.23 7.02
CA GLY A 178 -28.42 -18.55 5.99
C GLY A 178 -28.94 -18.40 4.55
N GLY A 179 -30.27 -18.39 4.38
CA GLY A 179 -31.00 -18.34 3.12
C GLY A 179 -32.52 -18.39 3.36
N PHE A 180 -33.31 -18.33 2.27
CA PHE A 180 -34.77 -18.38 2.30
C PHE A 180 -35.32 -19.55 3.12
N GLN A 181 -36.55 -19.39 3.64
CA GLN A 181 -37.26 -20.41 4.42
C GLN A 181 -36.48 -20.81 5.69
N LYS A 182 -35.83 -19.84 6.33
CA LYS A 182 -35.05 -20.04 7.56
C LYS A 182 -33.93 -21.08 7.41
N ALA A 183 -33.26 -21.09 6.26
CA ALA A 183 -32.15 -22.01 6.03
C ALA A 183 -31.05 -21.81 7.10
N PRO A 184 -30.40 -22.90 7.55
CA PRO A 184 -29.41 -22.83 8.61
C PRO A 184 -28.20 -21.96 8.21
N MET A 185 -27.65 -21.24 9.18
CA MET A 185 -26.44 -20.44 8.99
C MET A 185 -25.18 -21.29 8.92
N ALA A 186 -24.25 -20.91 8.04
CA ALA A 186 -22.85 -21.33 8.11
C ALA A 186 -22.15 -20.76 9.35
N GLU A 187 -21.03 -21.36 9.75
CA GLU A 187 -20.29 -20.92 10.94
C GLU A 187 -19.85 -19.45 10.86
N SER A 188 -19.37 -19.01 9.69
CA SER A 188 -18.99 -17.61 9.43
C SER A 188 -20.17 -16.64 9.59
N GLN A 189 -21.38 -17.04 9.17
CA GLN A 189 -22.59 -16.22 9.24
C GLN A 189 -23.08 -16.00 10.69
N LYS A 190 -22.69 -16.86 11.64
CA LYS A 190 -23.03 -16.67 13.06
C LYS A 190 -22.46 -15.36 13.61
N ARG A 191 -21.38 -14.85 13.02
CA ARG A 191 -20.79 -13.55 13.42
C ARG A 191 -21.60 -12.34 12.94
N PHE A 192 -22.65 -12.57 12.15
CA PHE A 192 -23.59 -11.56 11.68
C PHE A 192 -24.94 -11.65 12.40
N LYS A 193 -25.18 -12.75 13.12
CA LYS A 193 -26.50 -13.14 13.58
C LYS A 193 -27.05 -12.19 14.63
N VAL A 194 -28.25 -11.66 14.39
CA VAL A 194 -29.03 -10.97 15.41
C VAL A 194 -30.13 -11.90 15.92
N ASP A 195 -30.15 -12.15 17.23
CA ASP A 195 -31.01 -13.19 17.82
C ASP A 195 -32.49 -12.82 17.88
N SER A 196 -32.83 -11.53 17.95
CA SER A 196 -34.20 -11.05 17.94
C SER A 196 -34.29 -9.55 17.66
N HIS A 197 -35.50 -9.06 17.35
CA HIS A 197 -35.77 -7.63 17.21
C HIS A 197 -35.48 -6.85 18.50
N GLU A 198 -35.74 -7.45 19.68
CA GLU A 198 -35.46 -6.81 20.96
C GLU A 198 -33.95 -6.56 21.14
N VAL A 199 -33.13 -7.57 20.86
CA VAL A 199 -31.66 -7.45 20.90
C VAL A 199 -31.17 -6.40 19.91
N TYR A 200 -31.68 -6.43 18.67
CA TYR A 200 -31.36 -5.44 17.65
C TYR A 200 -31.66 -4.01 18.09
N TRP A 201 -32.88 -3.76 18.58
CA TRP A 201 -33.29 -2.41 18.97
C TRP A 201 -32.60 -1.92 20.25
N ASN A 202 -32.28 -2.81 21.19
CA ASN A 202 -31.46 -2.46 22.34
C ASN A 202 -30.05 -2.00 21.93
N GLN A 203 -29.43 -2.70 20.97
CA GLN A 203 -28.14 -2.30 20.42
C GLN A 203 -28.25 -0.97 19.64
N MET A 204 -29.27 -0.80 18.81
CA MET A 204 -29.53 0.45 18.10
C MET A 204 -29.71 1.63 19.07
N ASP A 205 -30.45 1.46 20.16
CA ASP A 205 -30.65 2.50 21.18
C ASP A 205 -29.35 2.85 21.91
N SER A 206 -28.51 1.85 22.20
CA SER A 206 -27.16 2.04 22.76
C SER A 206 -26.26 2.86 21.82
N LEU A 207 -26.20 2.50 20.54
CA LEU A 207 -25.42 3.22 19.53
C LEU A 207 -25.96 4.64 19.29
N LEU A 208 -27.28 4.82 19.23
CA LEU A 208 -27.92 6.13 19.06
C LEU A 208 -27.56 7.09 20.20
N ALA A 209 -27.43 6.58 21.43
CA ALA A 209 -26.99 7.40 22.54
C ALA A 209 -25.55 7.90 22.35
N LYS A 210 -24.66 7.08 21.78
CA LYS A 210 -23.25 7.39 21.56
C LYS A 210 -23.00 8.34 20.39
N VAL A 211 -23.65 8.11 19.24
CA VAL A 211 -23.39 8.92 18.03
C VAL A 211 -23.97 10.33 18.10
N LYS A 212 -24.94 10.59 19.00
CA LYS A 212 -25.54 11.93 19.18
C LYS A 212 -24.54 13.03 19.55
N GLU A 213 -23.39 12.66 20.13
CA GLU A 213 -22.35 13.61 20.52
C GLU A 213 -21.47 14.07 19.33
N ASP A 214 -21.49 13.35 18.21
CA ASP A 214 -20.67 13.62 17.04
C ASP A 214 -21.53 13.96 15.82
N PRO A 215 -21.53 15.21 15.31
CA PRO A 215 -22.36 15.62 14.18
C PRO A 215 -21.98 14.94 12.85
N THR A 216 -20.90 14.15 12.82
CA THR A 216 -20.46 13.37 11.66
C THR A 216 -20.88 11.90 11.72
N GLN A 217 -21.60 11.49 12.76
CA GLN A 217 -22.07 10.11 12.92
C GLN A 217 -23.58 10.04 13.07
N SER A 218 -24.22 9.12 12.34
CA SER A 218 -25.63 8.77 12.50
C SER A 218 -25.85 7.28 12.20
N LEU A 219 -27.06 6.79 12.46
CA LEU A 219 -27.40 5.38 12.18
C LEU A 219 -28.50 5.26 11.12
N GLY A 220 -28.50 4.12 10.44
CA GLY A 220 -29.60 3.64 9.63
C GLY A 220 -29.91 2.17 9.91
N VAL A 221 -31.09 1.74 9.48
CA VAL A 221 -31.58 0.38 9.66
C VAL A 221 -31.32 -0.40 8.38
N VAL A 222 -30.88 -1.64 8.53
CA VAL A 222 -30.73 -2.55 7.42
C VAL A 222 -31.48 -3.85 7.74
N ALA A 223 -32.24 -4.34 6.78
CA ALA A 223 -32.49 -5.78 6.68
C ALA A 223 -31.54 -6.29 5.60
N HIS A 224 -30.64 -7.23 5.91
CA HIS A 224 -29.54 -7.55 5.00
C HIS A 224 -30.04 -7.89 3.59
N SER A 225 -30.89 -8.91 3.47
CA SER A 225 -31.60 -9.27 2.24
C SER A 225 -32.78 -10.18 2.57
N MET A 226 -33.68 -10.44 1.61
CA MET A 226 -34.79 -11.40 1.79
C MET A 226 -34.31 -12.84 2.00
N ARG A 227 -33.04 -13.14 1.67
CA ARG A 227 -32.41 -14.42 2.00
C ARG A 227 -32.10 -14.52 3.49
N ALA A 228 -31.75 -13.42 4.14
CA ALA A 228 -31.27 -13.40 5.51
C ALA A 228 -32.36 -13.03 6.53
N VAL A 229 -33.46 -12.41 6.08
CA VAL A 229 -34.54 -11.90 6.92
C VAL A 229 -35.88 -12.21 6.26
N GLU A 230 -36.82 -12.79 7.01
CA GLU A 230 -38.15 -13.12 6.51
C GLU A 230 -39.00 -11.86 6.30
N VAL A 231 -39.92 -11.89 5.31
CA VAL A 231 -40.76 -10.73 4.94
C VAL A 231 -41.48 -10.07 6.13
N PRO A 232 -42.13 -10.80 7.06
CA PRO A 232 -42.80 -10.18 8.21
C PRO A 232 -41.84 -9.39 9.12
N ASP A 233 -40.57 -9.79 9.19
CA ASP A 233 -39.57 -9.15 10.02
C ASP A 233 -38.97 -7.94 9.31
N ILE A 234 -38.78 -8.01 7.98
CA ILE A 234 -38.50 -6.83 7.14
C ILE A 234 -39.59 -5.75 7.34
N VAL A 235 -40.87 -6.14 7.33
CA VAL A 235 -42.00 -5.21 7.55
C VAL A 235 -41.87 -4.50 8.89
N LYS A 236 -41.68 -5.24 9.99
CA LYS A 236 -41.54 -4.66 11.33
C LYS A 236 -40.32 -3.74 11.43
N LEU A 237 -39.17 -4.14 10.88
CA LEU A 237 -37.95 -3.33 10.90
C LEU A 237 -38.15 -2.01 10.14
N HIS A 238 -38.82 -2.06 8.99
CA HIS A 238 -39.15 -0.90 8.18
C HIS A 238 -40.19 0.02 8.87
N GLU A 239 -41.26 -0.52 9.43
CA GLU A 239 -42.25 0.28 10.16
C GLU A 239 -41.61 1.02 11.34
N GLU A 240 -40.69 0.36 12.04
CA GLU A 240 -39.98 0.94 13.16
C GLU A 240 -38.91 1.95 12.72
N SER A 241 -38.23 1.73 11.58
CA SER A 241 -37.32 2.73 10.99
C SER A 241 -38.07 4.01 10.62
N VAL A 242 -39.26 3.88 10.00
CA VAL A 242 -40.15 5.01 9.67
C VAL A 242 -40.60 5.74 10.93
N ARG A 243 -41.03 5.01 11.97
CA ARG A 243 -41.45 5.60 13.26
C ARG A 243 -40.32 6.41 13.91
N ARG A 244 -39.08 5.92 13.80
CA ARG A 244 -37.88 6.56 14.35
C ARG A 244 -37.25 7.61 13.41
N GLY A 245 -37.72 7.68 12.17
CA GLY A 245 -37.18 8.57 11.14
C GLY A 245 -35.79 8.19 10.64
N LEU A 246 -35.38 6.93 10.78
CA LEU A 246 -34.11 6.39 10.31
C LEU A 246 -34.22 5.98 8.83
N VAL A 247 -33.09 6.01 8.11
CA VAL A 247 -33.03 5.44 6.75
C VAL A 247 -33.12 3.91 6.81
N PHE A 248 -33.64 3.30 5.75
CA PHE A 248 -33.77 1.85 5.62
C PHE A 248 -33.09 1.37 4.33
N HIS A 249 -32.15 0.43 4.46
CA HIS A 249 -31.39 -0.12 3.34
C HIS A 249 -31.53 -1.65 3.27
N ILE A 250 -31.50 -2.21 2.06
CA ILE A 250 -31.57 -3.67 1.82
C ILE A 250 -30.85 -4.04 0.52
N HIS A 251 -30.09 -5.14 0.50
CA HIS A 251 -29.61 -5.74 -0.75
C HIS A 251 -30.78 -6.41 -1.47
N LEU A 252 -30.93 -6.12 -2.77
CA LEU A 252 -32.10 -6.55 -3.52
C LEU A 252 -31.75 -6.94 -4.95
N GLU A 253 -32.04 -8.21 -5.31
CA GLU A 253 -32.01 -8.70 -6.70
C GLU A 253 -30.67 -8.47 -7.41
N GLU A 254 -29.57 -8.58 -6.66
CA GLU A 254 -28.19 -8.53 -7.14
C GLU A 254 -27.89 -9.68 -8.11
N GLN A 255 -28.34 -10.89 -7.78
CA GLN A 255 -28.05 -12.14 -8.48
C GLN A 255 -29.34 -12.85 -8.93
N THR A 256 -29.33 -13.47 -10.11
CA THR A 256 -30.47 -14.24 -10.65
C THR A 256 -30.94 -15.34 -9.71
N LYS A 257 -30.00 -16.00 -9.01
CA LYS A 257 -30.33 -17.04 -8.03
C LYS A 257 -31.24 -16.52 -6.91
N GLU A 258 -31.02 -15.30 -6.41
CA GLU A 258 -31.89 -14.72 -5.38
C GLU A 258 -33.32 -14.56 -5.90
N VAL A 259 -33.47 -14.07 -7.13
CA VAL A 259 -34.78 -13.89 -7.78
C VAL A 259 -35.49 -15.24 -7.93
N ASP A 260 -34.78 -16.27 -8.40
CA ASP A 260 -35.37 -17.59 -8.64
C ASP A 260 -35.72 -18.31 -7.33
N ASP A 261 -34.84 -18.27 -6.33
CA ASP A 261 -35.09 -18.85 -5.01
C ASP A 261 -36.27 -18.14 -4.32
N CYS A 262 -36.39 -16.81 -4.46
CA CYS A 262 -37.52 -16.04 -3.93
C CYS A 262 -38.84 -16.47 -4.56
N LYS A 263 -38.89 -16.57 -5.89
CA LYS A 263 -40.10 -17.03 -6.61
C LYS A 263 -40.51 -18.42 -6.16
N ALA A 264 -39.54 -19.32 -5.95
CA ALA A 264 -39.82 -20.66 -5.45
C ALA A 264 -40.36 -20.65 -4.00
N ALA A 265 -39.88 -19.74 -3.15
CA ALA A 265 -40.30 -19.62 -1.76
C ALA A 265 -41.63 -18.86 -1.56
N HIS A 266 -42.01 -17.99 -2.51
CA HIS A 266 -43.11 -17.03 -2.36
C HIS A 266 -44.08 -17.01 -3.55
N ASP A 267 -44.51 -18.18 -4.00
CA ASP A 267 -45.59 -18.36 -5.01
C ASP A 267 -45.39 -17.56 -6.31
N GLY A 268 -44.14 -17.45 -6.78
CA GLY A 268 -43.78 -16.78 -8.03
C GLY A 268 -43.51 -15.26 -7.91
N GLU A 269 -43.58 -14.69 -6.70
CA GLU A 269 -43.27 -13.28 -6.45
C GLU A 269 -41.76 -13.01 -6.48
N THR A 270 -41.37 -11.83 -7.00
CA THR A 270 -39.99 -11.32 -6.96
C THR A 270 -39.71 -10.61 -5.62
N PRO A 271 -38.44 -10.49 -5.19
CA PRO A 271 -38.12 -9.70 -4.01
C PRO A 271 -38.67 -8.27 -4.06
N MET A 272 -38.50 -7.54 -5.17
CA MET A 272 -39.06 -6.19 -5.33
C MET A 272 -40.59 -6.19 -5.27
N GLY A 273 -41.26 -7.15 -5.92
CA GLY A 273 -42.72 -7.31 -5.87
C GLY A 273 -43.23 -7.47 -4.44
N LEU A 274 -42.53 -8.27 -3.62
CA LEU A 274 -42.85 -8.45 -2.21
C LEU A 274 -42.66 -7.15 -1.41
N LEU A 275 -41.59 -6.39 -1.64
CA LEU A 275 -41.41 -5.09 -0.97
C LEU A 275 -42.52 -4.10 -1.35
N LEU A 276 -42.85 -3.99 -2.64
CA LEU A 276 -43.90 -3.10 -3.13
C LEU A 276 -45.29 -3.41 -2.56
N LYS A 277 -45.56 -4.70 -2.30
CA LYS A 277 -46.82 -5.19 -1.74
C LYS A 277 -46.92 -4.97 -0.23
N ASN A 278 -45.82 -5.14 0.49
CA ASN A 278 -45.84 -5.20 1.95
C ASN A 278 -45.33 -3.93 2.64
N LEU A 279 -44.54 -3.09 1.95
CA LEU A 279 -43.91 -1.91 2.56
C LEU A 279 -44.47 -0.60 2.01
N LYS A 280 -44.44 0.41 2.87
CA LYS A 280 -44.70 1.80 2.50
C LYS A 280 -43.39 2.48 2.08
N ILE A 281 -42.99 2.23 0.83
CA ILE A 281 -41.79 2.85 0.25
C ILE A 281 -41.88 4.38 0.27
N ASP A 282 -40.79 5.04 0.67
CA ASP A 282 -40.61 6.48 0.67
C ASP A 282 -39.15 6.88 0.36
N GLU A 283 -38.84 8.18 0.44
CA GLU A 283 -37.50 8.71 0.14
C GLU A 283 -36.36 8.27 1.08
N LYS A 284 -36.66 7.62 2.21
CA LYS A 284 -35.65 7.10 3.15
C LYS A 284 -35.35 5.61 2.93
N PHE A 285 -36.04 4.99 1.98
CA PHE A 285 -35.78 3.62 1.56
C PHE A 285 -34.73 3.61 0.44
N THR A 286 -33.68 2.81 0.60
CA THR A 286 -32.71 2.51 -0.45
C THR A 286 -32.62 1.01 -0.72
N ALA A 287 -32.84 0.62 -1.96
CA ALA A 287 -32.58 -0.73 -2.44
C ALA A 287 -31.22 -0.76 -3.12
N VAL A 288 -30.33 -1.66 -2.70
CA VAL A 288 -28.97 -1.80 -3.21
C VAL A 288 -28.95 -2.84 -4.32
N HIS A 289 -28.21 -2.54 -5.39
CA HIS A 289 -28.07 -3.25 -6.67
C HIS A 289 -29.27 -3.08 -7.61
N CYS A 290 -30.37 -3.79 -7.34
CA CYS A 290 -31.53 -3.88 -8.25
C CYS A 290 -31.15 -4.34 -9.67
N THR A 291 -30.06 -5.10 -9.81
CA THR A 291 -29.48 -5.53 -11.09
C THR A 291 -30.48 -6.31 -11.93
N TRP A 292 -31.24 -7.21 -11.29
CA TRP A 292 -32.23 -8.07 -11.93
C TRP A 292 -33.68 -7.66 -11.68
N THR A 293 -33.90 -6.45 -11.17
CA THR A 293 -35.25 -5.90 -10.97
C THR A 293 -35.91 -5.62 -12.30
N LYS A 294 -37.16 -6.10 -12.46
CA LYS A 294 -37.93 -5.81 -13.68
C LYS A 294 -38.16 -4.30 -13.81
N ALA A 295 -38.06 -3.79 -15.03
CA ALA A 295 -38.26 -2.37 -15.34
C ALA A 295 -39.55 -1.78 -14.74
N ASP A 296 -40.69 -2.47 -14.86
CA ASP A 296 -41.97 -1.99 -14.33
C ASP A 296 -42.03 -1.96 -12.79
N GLU A 297 -41.37 -2.90 -12.11
CA GLU A 297 -41.30 -2.94 -10.65
C GLU A 297 -40.35 -1.84 -10.14
N LEU A 298 -39.21 -1.67 -10.81
CA LEU A 298 -38.26 -0.59 -10.52
C LEU A 298 -38.90 0.79 -10.69
N LYS A 299 -39.67 0.99 -11.77
CA LYS A 299 -40.43 2.22 -12.00
C LYS A 299 -41.43 2.50 -10.87
N GLN A 300 -42.19 1.50 -10.44
CA GLN A 300 -43.14 1.64 -9.33
C GLN A 300 -42.43 1.99 -8.02
N PHE A 301 -41.26 1.41 -7.77
CA PHE A 301 -40.45 1.68 -6.58
C PHE A 301 -39.97 3.13 -6.53
N VAL A 302 -39.42 3.64 -7.64
CA VAL A 302 -38.95 5.05 -7.71
C VAL A 302 -40.11 6.05 -7.77
N GLU A 303 -41.27 5.70 -8.32
CA GLU A 303 -42.50 6.52 -8.25
C GLU A 303 -42.99 6.68 -6.80
N LYS A 304 -42.77 5.67 -5.96
CA LYS A 304 -42.96 5.75 -4.51
C LYS A 304 -41.81 6.43 -3.77
N LYS A 305 -40.84 7.01 -4.51
CA LYS A 305 -39.66 7.75 -4.03
C LYS A 305 -38.51 6.91 -3.47
N GLY A 306 -38.55 5.58 -3.60
CA GLY A 306 -37.41 4.75 -3.21
C GLY A 306 -36.14 5.11 -4.00
N ASN A 307 -34.98 4.95 -3.37
CA ASN A 307 -33.67 5.19 -3.99
C ASN A 307 -33.03 3.86 -4.42
N VAL A 308 -32.32 3.87 -5.54
CA VAL A 308 -31.59 2.73 -6.09
C VAL A 308 -30.10 3.00 -5.94
N CYS A 309 -29.42 2.22 -5.11
CA CYS A 309 -27.98 2.32 -4.94
C CYS A 309 -27.29 1.29 -5.85
N ILE A 310 -26.53 1.77 -6.83
CA ILE A 310 -25.80 0.92 -7.78
C ILE A 310 -24.32 0.94 -7.41
N CYS A 311 -23.65 -0.20 -7.50
CA CYS A 311 -22.24 -0.37 -7.15
C CYS A 311 -21.41 -0.85 -8.35
N PRO A 312 -21.23 -0.03 -9.41
CA PRO A 312 -20.74 -0.48 -10.72
C PRO A 312 -19.44 -1.27 -10.71
N LEU A 313 -18.45 -0.87 -9.90
CA LEU A 313 -17.17 -1.58 -9.82
C LEU A 313 -17.31 -2.96 -9.17
N THR A 314 -18.09 -3.06 -8.09
CA THR A 314 -18.34 -4.35 -7.43
C THR A 314 -19.23 -5.24 -8.29
N GLU A 315 -20.31 -4.71 -8.87
CA GLU A 315 -21.21 -5.46 -9.75
C GLU A 315 -20.48 -5.98 -11.00
N GLY A 316 -19.54 -5.19 -11.52
CA GLY A 316 -18.63 -5.62 -12.59
C GLY A 316 -17.64 -6.69 -12.15
N ASN A 317 -17.12 -6.62 -10.91
CA ASN A 317 -16.20 -7.61 -10.35
C ASN A 317 -16.91 -8.96 -10.07
N LEU A 318 -18.10 -8.92 -9.49
CA LEU A 318 -18.90 -10.11 -9.14
C LEU A 318 -19.66 -10.70 -10.33
N GLY A 319 -19.76 -9.95 -11.43
CA GLY A 319 -20.43 -10.38 -12.65
C GLY A 319 -21.95 -10.39 -12.51
N ASP A 320 -22.51 -9.42 -11.79
CA ASP A 320 -23.94 -9.38 -11.46
C ASP A 320 -24.82 -9.11 -12.69
N GLY A 321 -24.48 -8.10 -13.49
CA GLY A 321 -25.24 -7.72 -14.68
C GLY A 321 -25.39 -6.21 -14.86
N PHE A 322 -26.53 -5.79 -15.43
CA PHE A 322 -26.81 -4.38 -15.74
C PHE A 322 -28.24 -4.01 -15.33
N PRO A 323 -28.44 -3.06 -14.39
CA PRO A 323 -29.78 -2.62 -14.01
C PRO A 323 -30.49 -1.85 -15.14
N PHE A 324 -31.83 -1.81 -15.12
CA PHE A 324 -32.61 -1.04 -16.10
C PHE A 324 -32.58 0.46 -15.79
N ILE A 325 -31.45 1.13 -16.05
CA ILE A 325 -31.19 2.53 -15.64
C ILE A 325 -32.29 3.52 -16.08
N ALA A 326 -32.89 3.33 -17.26
CA ALA A 326 -33.99 4.16 -17.76
C ALA A 326 -35.24 4.13 -16.86
N SER A 327 -35.38 3.11 -16.02
CA SER A 327 -36.49 2.94 -15.07
C SER A 327 -36.21 3.53 -13.68
N CYS A 328 -34.97 3.96 -13.41
CA CYS A 328 -34.57 4.47 -12.08
C CYS A 328 -34.93 5.94 -11.84
N SER A 329 -35.36 6.69 -12.87
CA SER A 329 -35.53 8.15 -12.77
C SER A 329 -34.27 8.84 -12.21
N ASP A 330 -34.44 9.98 -11.52
CA ASP A 330 -33.35 10.70 -10.83
C ASP A 330 -33.03 10.11 -9.45
N ARG A 331 -33.42 8.85 -9.16
CA ARG A 331 -33.32 8.21 -7.84
C ARG A 331 -32.13 7.26 -7.70
N VAL A 332 -31.07 7.51 -8.47
CA VAL A 332 -29.84 6.70 -8.43
C VAL A 332 -28.82 7.34 -7.49
N CYS A 333 -28.25 6.53 -6.60
CA CYS A 333 -27.03 6.84 -5.85
C CYS A 333 -25.98 5.74 -6.06
N LEU A 334 -24.73 5.99 -5.67
CA LEU A 334 -23.60 5.09 -5.93
C LEU A 334 -22.96 4.58 -4.64
N GLY A 335 -22.49 3.33 -4.68
CA GLY A 335 -21.73 2.67 -3.61
C GLY A 335 -20.42 2.08 -4.11
N THR A 336 -19.41 1.97 -3.25
CA THR A 336 -18.16 1.23 -3.53
C THR A 336 -18.17 -0.20 -2.99
N ASP A 337 -19.16 -0.53 -2.16
CA ASP A 337 -19.52 -1.87 -1.74
C ASP A 337 -18.35 -2.73 -1.23
N CYS A 338 -17.88 -3.71 -2.02
CA CYS A 338 -16.84 -4.64 -1.57
C CYS A 338 -15.47 -3.97 -1.42
N ASN A 339 -15.34 -2.74 -1.92
CA ASN A 339 -14.15 -1.91 -1.83
C ASN A 339 -12.90 -2.55 -2.48
N ALA A 340 -13.09 -3.45 -3.47
CA ALA A 340 -12.00 -3.96 -4.31
C ALA A 340 -11.23 -2.81 -4.99
N ARG A 341 -11.97 -1.76 -5.35
CA ARG A 341 -11.47 -0.47 -5.80
C ARG A 341 -12.28 0.64 -5.11
N VAL A 342 -11.63 1.70 -4.66
CA VAL A 342 -12.28 2.86 -4.02
C VAL A 342 -11.97 4.11 -4.84
N ASP A 343 -12.90 4.51 -5.70
CA ASP A 343 -12.82 5.74 -6.50
C ASP A 343 -14.21 6.08 -7.07
N MET A 344 -14.84 7.13 -6.55
CA MET A 344 -16.20 7.50 -6.96
C MET A 344 -16.27 8.04 -8.39
N CYS A 345 -15.18 8.64 -8.92
CA CYS A 345 -15.12 9.00 -10.34
C CYS A 345 -15.13 7.74 -11.21
N GLU A 346 -14.50 6.67 -10.73
CA GLU A 346 -14.48 5.39 -11.41
C GLU A 346 -15.83 4.67 -11.35
N GLU A 347 -16.55 4.72 -10.21
CA GLU A 347 -17.95 4.25 -10.13
C GLU A 347 -18.84 4.96 -11.15
N MET A 348 -18.81 6.31 -11.18
CA MET A 348 -19.56 7.11 -12.15
C MET A 348 -19.22 6.73 -13.59
N ARG A 349 -17.93 6.55 -13.88
CA ARG A 349 -17.44 6.18 -15.20
C ARG A 349 -17.91 4.78 -15.61
N TRP A 350 -17.83 3.81 -14.70
CA TRP A 350 -18.21 2.43 -14.97
C TRP A 350 -19.71 2.24 -15.05
N LEU A 351 -20.52 2.97 -14.29
CA LEU A 351 -21.97 2.99 -14.49
C LEU A 351 -22.30 3.29 -15.97
N GLU A 352 -21.75 4.37 -16.50
CA GLU A 352 -21.97 4.73 -17.90
C GLU A 352 -21.31 3.71 -18.85
N TYR A 353 -20.03 3.35 -18.66
CA TYR A 353 -19.29 2.52 -19.61
C TYR A 353 -19.84 1.10 -19.71
N ALA A 354 -20.25 0.49 -18.61
CA ALA A 354 -20.91 -0.81 -18.58
C ALA A 354 -22.17 -0.78 -19.47
N HIS A 355 -23.00 0.25 -19.32
CA HIS A 355 -24.18 0.43 -20.17
C HIS A 355 -23.84 0.78 -21.63
N ARG A 356 -22.78 1.53 -21.89
CA ARG A 356 -22.31 1.78 -23.27
C ARG A 356 -21.92 0.50 -23.98
N LEU A 357 -21.19 -0.37 -23.29
CA LEU A 357 -20.75 -1.66 -23.84
C LEU A 357 -21.96 -2.56 -24.08
N HIS A 358 -22.88 -2.63 -23.12
CA HIS A 358 -24.10 -3.43 -23.25
C HIS A 358 -25.00 -2.97 -24.41
N GLN A 359 -25.15 -1.65 -24.62
CA GLN A 359 -26.11 -1.08 -25.59
C GLN A 359 -25.46 -0.53 -26.86
N SER A 360 -24.14 -0.60 -27.00
CA SER A 360 -23.38 -0.09 -28.15
C SER A 360 -23.66 1.38 -28.51
N ARG A 361 -23.88 2.25 -27.51
CA ARG A 361 -24.08 3.71 -27.69
C ARG A 361 -23.56 4.51 -26.51
N ARG A 362 -23.42 5.83 -26.67
CA ARG A 362 -22.98 6.77 -25.61
C ARG A 362 -24.17 7.53 -25.01
N GLY A 363 -24.03 8.01 -23.78
CA GLY A 363 -25.06 8.77 -23.08
C GLY A 363 -26.22 7.87 -22.65
N VAL A 364 -25.92 6.68 -22.10
CA VAL A 364 -26.99 5.74 -21.75
C VAL A 364 -27.67 6.16 -20.46
N CYS A 365 -26.90 6.61 -19.47
CA CYS A 365 -27.48 7.03 -18.19
C CYS A 365 -28.44 8.22 -18.33
N THR A 366 -28.31 9.05 -19.37
CA THR A 366 -29.23 10.19 -19.59
C THR A 366 -30.66 9.76 -19.87
N ASP A 367 -30.89 8.52 -20.31
CA ASP A 367 -32.24 7.97 -20.52
C ASP A 367 -33.09 7.91 -19.25
N SER A 368 -32.45 7.93 -18.08
CA SER A 368 -33.14 7.92 -16.78
C SER A 368 -33.82 9.25 -16.47
N THR A 369 -33.41 10.36 -17.09
CA THR A 369 -33.94 11.70 -16.76
C THR A 369 -34.05 12.59 -18.01
N SER A 370 -34.40 13.86 -17.82
CA SER A 370 -34.34 14.87 -18.89
C SER A 370 -32.99 15.60 -18.96
N GLU A 371 -32.05 15.30 -18.05
CA GLU A 371 -30.72 15.91 -18.04
C GLU A 371 -29.87 15.35 -19.19
N THR A 372 -29.41 16.23 -20.07
CA THR A 372 -28.59 15.87 -21.23
C THR A 372 -27.09 15.97 -20.95
N ASP A 373 -26.69 16.72 -19.92
CA ASP A 373 -25.30 16.75 -19.45
C ASP A 373 -25.01 15.52 -18.59
N LEU A 374 -24.43 14.51 -19.23
CA LEU A 374 -24.06 13.25 -18.59
C LEU A 374 -23.12 13.44 -17.40
N ALA A 375 -22.13 14.35 -17.48
CA ALA A 375 -21.15 14.51 -16.40
C ALA A 375 -21.83 15.10 -15.15
N LYS A 376 -22.71 16.08 -15.35
CA LYS A 376 -23.53 16.65 -14.28
C LYS A 376 -24.48 15.61 -13.68
N LEU A 377 -25.12 14.79 -14.51
CA LEU A 377 -26.01 13.71 -14.06
C LEU A 377 -25.28 12.71 -13.15
N LEU A 378 -24.14 12.20 -13.60
CA LEU A 378 -23.35 11.23 -12.84
C LEU A 378 -22.79 11.85 -11.55
N PHE A 379 -22.33 13.10 -11.61
CA PHE A 379 -21.83 13.79 -10.41
C PHE A 379 -22.92 13.93 -9.35
N ARG A 380 -24.16 14.22 -9.76
CA ARG A 380 -25.32 14.26 -8.86
C ARG A 380 -25.59 12.90 -8.21
N TYR A 381 -25.41 11.79 -8.93
CA TYR A 381 -25.56 10.43 -8.39
C TYR A 381 -24.55 10.13 -7.26
N GLY A 382 -23.29 10.54 -7.43
CA GLY A 382 -22.24 10.37 -6.41
C GLY A 382 -22.15 11.48 -5.36
N THR A 383 -23.08 12.45 -5.33
CA THR A 383 -23.09 13.55 -4.36
C THR A 383 -24.46 13.74 -3.74
N LYS A 384 -25.30 14.60 -4.31
CA LYS A 384 -26.63 14.95 -3.79
C LYS A 384 -27.51 13.72 -3.57
N ASN A 385 -27.61 12.82 -4.55
CA ASN A 385 -28.51 11.68 -4.43
C ASN A 385 -28.03 10.68 -3.38
N GLY A 386 -26.71 10.50 -3.23
CA GLY A 386 -26.14 9.74 -2.12
C GLY A 386 -26.39 10.39 -0.76
N ALA A 387 -26.36 11.72 -0.67
CA ALA A 387 -26.73 12.44 0.55
C ALA A 387 -28.21 12.26 0.89
N GLU A 388 -29.09 12.31 -0.10
CA GLU A 388 -30.53 12.09 0.06
C GLU A 388 -30.84 10.66 0.53
N SER A 389 -30.20 9.64 -0.05
CA SER A 389 -30.40 8.23 0.33
C SER A 389 -29.92 7.89 1.74
N LEU A 390 -29.00 8.70 2.28
CA LEU A 390 -28.49 8.64 3.65
C LEU A 390 -29.14 9.67 4.59
N ASN A 391 -30.08 10.48 4.09
CA ASN A 391 -30.75 11.56 4.83
C ASN A 391 -29.77 12.57 5.47
N LEU A 392 -28.75 12.99 4.72
CA LEU A 392 -27.71 13.91 5.13
C LEU A 392 -27.85 15.28 4.45
N LYS A 393 -27.45 16.35 5.15
CA LYS A 393 -27.31 17.71 4.59
C LYS A 393 -25.88 17.96 4.11
N VAL A 394 -25.47 17.19 3.11
CA VAL A 394 -24.15 17.24 2.43
C VAL A 394 -24.35 17.05 0.92
N GLY A 395 -23.28 16.91 0.14
CA GLY A 395 -23.38 16.61 -1.31
C GLY A 395 -23.76 17.82 -2.18
N GLU A 396 -23.96 19.00 -1.59
CA GLU A 396 -24.19 20.27 -2.28
C GLU A 396 -23.46 21.41 -1.56
N ILE A 397 -22.97 22.41 -2.31
CA ILE A 397 -22.40 23.65 -1.75
C ILE A 397 -23.56 24.63 -1.56
N LYS A 398 -24.22 24.57 -0.40
CA LYS A 398 -25.45 25.32 -0.12
C LYS A 398 -25.53 25.75 1.34
N ALA A 399 -26.06 26.95 1.59
CA ALA A 399 -26.24 27.45 2.95
C ALA A 399 -27.08 26.47 3.81
N GLY A 400 -26.64 26.24 5.05
CA GLY A 400 -27.24 25.31 6.00
C GLY A 400 -26.81 23.84 5.82
N TYR A 401 -25.97 23.51 4.84
CA TYR A 401 -25.35 22.19 4.68
C TYR A 401 -24.00 22.16 5.40
N ALA A 402 -23.52 20.97 5.75
CA ALA A 402 -22.18 20.85 6.33
C ALA A 402 -21.10 21.15 5.27
N ALA A 403 -19.99 21.74 5.72
CA ALA A 403 -18.83 22.05 4.90
C ALA A 403 -18.01 20.79 4.58
N ASP A 404 -18.65 19.87 3.86
CA ASP A 404 -18.09 18.63 3.34
C ASP A 404 -17.68 18.88 1.88
N PHE A 405 -16.38 18.98 1.62
CA PHE A 405 -15.84 19.43 0.32
C PHE A 405 -14.77 18.50 -0.22
N ALA A 406 -14.61 18.51 -1.55
CA ALA A 406 -13.43 18.02 -2.25
C ALA A 406 -12.77 19.19 -3.00
N LEU A 407 -11.48 19.40 -2.78
CA LEU A 407 -10.69 20.42 -3.45
C LEU A 407 -9.86 19.77 -4.56
N VAL A 408 -10.19 20.10 -5.81
CA VAL A 408 -9.55 19.54 -7.01
C VAL A 408 -8.54 20.55 -7.57
N ASP A 409 -7.35 20.07 -7.86
CA ASP A 409 -6.34 20.81 -8.62
C ASP A 409 -6.54 20.56 -10.10
N PHE A 410 -7.06 21.57 -10.79
CA PHE A 410 -7.26 21.49 -12.22
C PHE A 410 -6.04 21.95 -13.02
N GLU A 411 -4.93 22.36 -12.38
CA GLU A 411 -3.63 22.60 -13.03
C GLU A 411 -2.79 21.33 -13.16
N GLU A 412 -3.19 20.24 -12.50
CA GLU A 412 -2.59 18.91 -12.69
C GLU A 412 -2.67 18.47 -14.16
N GLU A 413 -1.68 17.70 -14.60
CA GLU A 413 -1.49 17.31 -16.00
C GLU A 413 -2.74 16.72 -16.67
N GLN A 414 -3.55 15.98 -15.91
CA GLN A 414 -4.77 15.33 -16.39
C GLN A 414 -5.92 16.32 -16.65
N LEU A 415 -5.90 17.49 -16.01
CA LEU A 415 -7.00 18.46 -16.03
C LEU A 415 -6.62 19.84 -16.59
N LYS A 416 -5.32 20.18 -16.72
CA LYS A 416 -4.80 21.53 -17.06
C LYS A 416 -5.33 22.18 -18.34
N PHE A 417 -5.89 21.40 -19.26
CA PHE A 417 -6.49 21.91 -20.49
C PHE A 417 -8.03 21.98 -20.44
N SER A 418 -8.62 21.71 -19.29
CA SER A 418 -10.06 21.78 -19.10
C SER A 418 -10.52 23.23 -18.99
N THR A 419 -11.66 23.52 -19.61
CA THR A 419 -12.41 24.76 -19.39
C THR A 419 -13.40 24.55 -18.25
N PRO A 420 -13.96 25.61 -17.63
CA PRO A 420 -15.03 25.46 -16.65
C PRO A 420 -16.20 24.59 -17.13
N SER A 421 -16.56 24.64 -18.41
CA SER A 421 -17.60 23.80 -19.00
C SER A 421 -17.22 22.33 -19.21
N SER A 422 -15.93 22.02 -19.38
CA SER A 422 -15.47 20.65 -19.63
C SER A 422 -14.87 19.97 -18.39
N LEU A 423 -14.61 20.72 -17.32
CA LEU A 423 -13.88 20.25 -16.15
C LEU A 423 -14.58 19.09 -15.43
N MET A 424 -15.91 19.11 -15.30
CA MET A 424 -16.64 18.00 -14.67
C MET A 424 -16.50 16.71 -15.47
N GLY A 425 -16.64 16.79 -16.80
CA GLY A 425 -16.43 15.67 -17.70
C GLY A 425 -14.99 15.15 -17.64
N ALA A 426 -14.00 16.04 -17.62
CA ALA A 426 -12.60 15.67 -17.48
C ALA A 426 -12.30 15.01 -16.13
N PHE A 427 -12.88 15.51 -15.03
CA PHE A 427 -12.74 14.93 -13.70
C PHE A 427 -13.29 13.51 -13.61
N ILE A 428 -14.48 13.26 -14.16
CA ILE A 428 -15.12 11.93 -14.12
C ILE A 428 -14.49 10.96 -15.12
N PHE A 429 -14.34 11.37 -16.38
CA PHE A 429 -13.96 10.46 -17.47
C PHE A 429 -12.45 10.41 -17.74
N GLY A 430 -11.70 11.44 -17.35
CA GLY A 430 -10.29 11.61 -17.71
C GLY A 430 -9.30 11.55 -16.55
N ALA A 431 -9.74 11.81 -15.32
CA ALA A 431 -8.84 11.88 -14.17
C ALA A 431 -8.81 10.59 -13.33
N ASN A 432 -7.71 10.40 -12.61
CA ASN A 432 -7.62 9.54 -11.43
C ASN A 432 -7.88 10.39 -10.19
N GLY A 433 -8.93 10.08 -9.41
CA GLY A 433 -9.37 10.90 -8.28
C GLY A 433 -8.26 11.17 -7.27
N SER A 434 -7.48 10.14 -6.94
CA SER A 434 -6.34 10.23 -5.99
C SER A 434 -5.22 11.17 -6.44
N SER A 435 -5.12 11.46 -7.74
CA SER A 435 -4.07 12.33 -8.29
C SER A 435 -4.47 13.80 -8.27
N VAL A 436 -5.75 14.10 -8.49
CA VAL A 436 -6.24 15.47 -8.71
C VAL A 436 -6.96 16.07 -7.51
N VAL A 437 -7.52 15.25 -6.62
CA VAL A 437 -8.04 15.72 -5.32
C VAL A 437 -6.85 16.02 -4.41
N LYS A 438 -6.78 17.25 -3.90
CA LYS A 438 -5.68 17.76 -3.05
C LYS A 438 -6.06 17.92 -1.58
N ALA A 439 -7.34 18.08 -1.28
CA ALA A 439 -7.80 18.13 0.09
C ALA A 439 -9.27 17.74 0.16
N THR A 440 -9.69 17.24 1.31
CA THR A 440 -11.10 17.04 1.62
C THR A 440 -11.46 17.67 2.95
N SER A 441 -12.66 18.24 3.03
CA SER A 441 -13.24 18.77 4.27
C SER A 441 -14.38 17.88 4.72
N VAL A 442 -14.53 17.62 6.02
CA VAL A 442 -15.74 17.07 6.65
C VAL A 442 -16.09 17.95 7.81
N ASN A 443 -17.32 18.48 7.81
CA ASN A 443 -17.82 19.38 8.84
C ASN A 443 -16.87 20.58 9.08
N GLY A 444 -16.32 21.12 8.00
CA GLY A 444 -15.38 22.26 8.01
C GLY A 444 -13.95 21.93 8.42
N LYS A 445 -13.64 20.67 8.78
CA LYS A 445 -12.28 20.21 9.15
C LYS A 445 -11.56 19.64 7.94
N TRP A 446 -10.39 20.18 7.64
CA TRP A 446 -9.63 19.87 6.44
C TRP A 446 -8.61 18.76 6.65
N ARG A 447 -8.49 17.90 5.65
CA ARG A 447 -7.45 16.88 5.51
C ARG A 447 -6.76 17.07 4.16
N ASP A 448 -5.45 17.28 4.19
CA ASP A 448 -4.61 17.36 2.99
C ASP A 448 -4.41 15.95 2.41
N THR A 449 -4.61 15.78 1.09
CA THR A 449 -4.34 14.52 0.37
C THR A 449 -2.98 14.55 -0.35
N VAL A 450 -2.31 15.71 -0.43
CA VAL A 450 -1.02 15.97 -1.10
C VAL A 450 0.20 15.56 -0.27
N LEU A 451 0.03 15.12 0.98
CA LEU A 451 1.11 14.48 1.75
C LEU A 451 1.60 13.14 1.14
N LYS A 452 1.15 12.78 -0.08
CA LYS A 452 1.69 11.70 -0.91
C LYS A 452 2.31 12.23 -2.22
N LYS A 453 3.33 13.09 -2.16
CA LYS A 453 4.39 13.11 -3.18
C LYS A 453 5.46 12.10 -2.77
N VAL A 454 5.31 10.88 -3.31
CA VAL A 454 6.27 9.76 -3.35
C VAL A 454 7.08 9.56 -2.05
N ALA A 455 6.39 9.04 -1.03
CA ALA A 455 6.98 7.95 -0.27
C ALA A 455 6.84 6.70 -1.15
N GLN A 456 7.96 6.18 -1.68
CA GLN A 456 8.00 4.86 -2.33
C GLN A 456 7.69 3.76 -1.29
N PRO A 457 7.13 2.63 -1.75
CA PRO A 457 6.12 1.88 -1.00
C PRO A 457 6.70 1.19 0.23
N ALA A 458 6.04 1.42 1.38
CA ALA A 458 6.07 0.50 2.50
C ALA A 458 5.51 -0.83 2.02
N SER A 459 6.38 -1.80 1.76
CA SER A 459 5.97 -3.19 1.66
C SER A 459 5.37 -3.59 3.01
N ALA A 460 4.15 -4.16 2.96
CA ALA A 460 3.42 -4.85 4.02
C ALA A 460 3.95 -4.61 5.47
N THR A 461 3.49 -3.55 6.11
CA THR A 461 3.53 -3.44 7.57
C THR A 461 2.10 -3.45 8.08
N SER A 462 1.75 -4.54 8.77
CA SER A 462 0.77 -4.58 9.85
C SER A 462 0.80 -3.26 10.61
N ALA A 463 -0.36 -2.74 11.05
CA ALA A 463 -0.40 -1.60 11.98
C ALA A 463 0.68 -1.82 13.05
N VAL A 464 1.70 -0.98 12.98
CA VAL A 464 2.89 -1.07 13.79
C VAL A 464 2.41 -0.80 15.21
N SER A 465 2.43 -1.83 16.06
CA SER A 465 1.90 -1.76 17.43
C SER A 465 2.40 -0.50 18.15
N ASP A 466 1.67 -0.01 19.15
CA ASP A 466 2.11 1.11 19.99
C ASP A 466 3.54 0.89 20.53
N GLU A 467 3.89 -0.38 20.79
CA GLU A 467 5.24 -0.83 21.13
C GLU A 467 6.25 -0.50 20.02
N HIS A 468 5.97 -0.88 18.77
CA HIS A 468 6.91 -0.63 17.67
C HIS A 468 7.00 0.87 17.31
N GLN A 469 5.91 1.65 17.44
CA GLN A 469 6.00 3.12 17.36
C GLN A 469 6.83 3.70 18.50
N ALA A 470 6.70 3.18 19.73
CA ALA A 470 7.52 3.58 20.86
C ALA A 470 9.00 3.23 20.63
N GLN A 471 9.31 2.07 20.05
CA GLN A 471 10.68 1.66 19.70
C GLN A 471 11.29 2.60 18.65
N ILE A 472 10.53 3.03 17.62
CA ILE A 472 11.00 4.02 16.64
C ILE A 472 11.27 5.36 17.33
N LYS A 473 10.36 5.82 18.18
CA LYS A 473 10.53 7.09 18.92
C LYS A 473 11.72 7.03 19.87
N ALA A 474 11.93 5.90 20.54
CA ALA A 474 13.08 5.67 21.42
C ALA A 474 14.40 5.71 20.64
N ALA A 475 14.44 5.06 19.47
CA ALA A 475 15.60 5.14 18.59
C ALA A 475 15.85 6.58 18.12
N ALA A 476 14.82 7.27 17.64
CA ALA A 476 14.93 8.66 17.19
C ALA A 476 15.43 9.61 18.29
N ALA A 477 15.10 9.36 19.57
CA ALA A 477 15.59 10.15 20.70
C ALA A 477 17.09 9.89 21.02
N LEU A 478 17.62 8.73 20.63
CA LEU A 478 19.03 8.36 20.82
C LEU A 478 19.89 8.68 19.59
N ALA A 479 19.28 8.86 18.42
CA ALA A 479 19.96 9.09 17.15
C ALA A 479 20.86 10.33 17.21
N ASP A 480 22.17 10.12 17.04
CA ASP A 480 23.14 11.21 16.95
C ASP A 480 24.31 10.81 16.06
N VAL A 481 24.29 11.30 14.82
CA VAL A 481 25.34 11.05 13.81
C VAL A 481 26.69 11.68 14.17
N ASN A 482 26.75 12.54 15.19
CA ASN A 482 27.98 13.19 15.64
C ASN A 482 28.54 12.58 16.95
N SER A 483 27.85 11.60 17.54
CA SER A 483 28.21 10.99 18.84
C SER A 483 29.44 10.08 18.77
N ASP A 484 30.20 9.99 19.87
CA ASP A 484 31.25 8.98 20.09
C ASP A 484 30.70 7.67 20.68
N ASP A 485 29.47 7.69 21.20
CA ASP A 485 28.75 6.48 21.60
C ASP A 485 28.30 5.71 20.35
N VAL A 486 28.81 4.49 20.20
CA VAL A 486 28.58 3.65 19.01
C VAL A 486 27.10 3.33 18.78
N LEU A 487 26.29 3.23 19.84
CA LEU A 487 24.85 2.97 19.69
C LEU A 487 24.16 4.19 19.08
N LYS A 488 24.44 5.39 19.62
CA LYS A 488 23.85 6.63 19.10
C LYS A 488 24.29 6.93 17.68
N LEU A 489 25.57 6.69 17.38
CA LEU A 489 26.13 6.84 16.04
C LEU A 489 25.50 5.84 15.06
N ALA A 490 25.41 4.56 15.45
CA ALA A 490 24.78 3.52 14.63
C ALA A 490 23.31 3.85 14.35
N ILE A 491 22.53 4.24 15.36
CA ILE A 491 21.14 4.67 15.16
C ILE A 491 21.09 5.88 14.21
N GLY A 492 21.96 6.88 14.41
CA GLY A 492 22.03 8.07 13.56
C GLY A 492 22.30 7.73 12.09
N LEU A 493 23.30 6.88 11.81
CA LEU A 493 23.59 6.42 10.44
C LEU A 493 22.42 5.58 9.88
N ASN A 494 21.81 4.72 10.70
CA ASN A 494 20.63 3.95 10.31
C ASN A 494 19.41 4.83 10.01
N SER A 495 19.27 5.99 10.65
CA SER A 495 18.23 6.98 10.36
C SER A 495 18.38 7.67 9.01
N ILE A 496 19.54 7.59 8.36
CA ILE A 496 19.76 8.16 7.02
C ILE A 496 19.43 7.12 5.95
N VAL A 497 18.58 7.47 4.98
CA VAL A 497 18.29 6.64 3.82
C VAL A 497 19.57 6.47 2.99
N SER A 498 19.90 5.23 2.66
CA SER A 498 21.06 4.88 1.85
C SER A 498 20.79 3.67 0.98
N THR A 499 19.55 3.53 0.48
CA THR A 499 19.25 2.57 -0.58
C THR A 499 20.17 2.78 -1.77
N SER A 500 20.65 1.71 -2.43
CA SER A 500 21.66 1.85 -3.50
C SER A 500 21.24 2.90 -4.54
N GLY A 501 22.07 3.93 -4.71
CA GLY A 501 21.72 5.14 -5.47
C GLY A 501 21.51 6.42 -4.63
N GLU A 502 21.24 6.30 -3.33
CA GLU A 502 20.89 7.38 -2.39
C GLU A 502 21.91 7.58 -1.25
N GLU A 503 23.14 7.08 -1.40
CA GLU A 503 24.16 7.03 -0.35
C GLU A 503 24.76 8.40 0.02
N ALA A 504 24.46 9.46 -0.75
CA ALA A 504 25.10 10.77 -0.61
C ALA A 504 24.95 11.38 0.79
N ALA A 505 23.77 11.23 1.41
CA ALA A 505 23.50 11.78 2.73
C ALA A 505 24.29 11.07 3.84
N VAL A 506 24.37 9.73 3.79
CA VAL A 506 25.12 8.95 4.79
C VAL A 506 26.62 9.17 4.65
N GLY A 507 27.12 9.24 3.40
CA GLY A 507 28.52 9.56 3.14
C GLY A 507 28.92 10.94 3.67
N LYS A 508 28.04 11.94 3.56
CA LYS A 508 28.26 13.27 4.13
C LYS A 508 28.28 13.26 5.67
N ALA A 509 27.39 12.51 6.31
CA ALA A 509 27.39 12.38 7.77
C ALA A 509 28.68 11.73 8.28
N ILE A 510 29.16 10.67 7.61
CA ILE A 510 30.44 10.02 7.94
C ILE A 510 31.61 11.00 7.73
N GLN A 511 31.62 11.75 6.63
CA GLN A 511 32.62 12.78 6.37
C GLN A 511 32.67 13.82 7.49
N GLU A 512 31.52 14.34 7.93
CA GLU A 512 31.43 15.33 8.99
C GLU A 512 31.95 14.77 10.32
N TRP A 513 31.54 13.55 10.70
CA TRP A 513 32.02 12.89 11.93
C TRP A 513 33.54 12.72 11.96
N LEU A 514 34.12 12.29 10.83
CA LEU A 514 35.57 12.05 10.71
C LEU A 514 36.36 13.37 10.69
N THR A 515 35.88 14.36 9.92
CA THR A 515 36.56 15.66 9.79
C THR A 515 36.60 16.39 11.13
N THR A 516 35.51 16.37 11.89
CA THR A 516 35.43 17.02 13.23
C THR A 516 36.39 16.40 14.25
N ARG A 517 36.84 15.16 14.02
CA ARG A 517 37.86 14.49 14.84
C ARG A 517 39.27 14.68 14.30
N GLY A 518 39.43 15.33 13.15
CA GLY A 518 40.72 15.68 12.53
C GLY A 518 41.26 14.63 11.54
N TRP A 519 40.39 13.77 11.00
CA TRP A 519 40.74 12.92 9.87
C TRP A 519 40.78 13.73 8.58
N ASN A 520 41.71 13.42 7.68
CA ASN A 520 41.70 13.93 6.32
C ASN A 520 40.75 13.05 5.50
N VAL A 521 39.61 13.61 5.06
CA VAL A 521 38.57 12.88 4.34
C VAL A 521 38.54 13.26 2.86
N HIS A 522 38.61 12.26 1.98
CA HIS A 522 38.45 12.38 0.54
C HIS A 522 37.14 11.71 0.09
N MET A 523 36.24 12.51 -0.49
CA MET A 523 34.99 12.03 -1.08
C MET A 523 35.24 11.65 -2.55
N GLN A 524 35.42 10.36 -2.83
CA GLN A 524 35.74 9.88 -4.17
C GLN A 524 34.45 9.68 -4.97
N LYS A 525 34.22 10.52 -5.99
CA LYS A 525 33.02 10.45 -6.84
C LYS A 525 32.97 9.13 -7.64
N VAL A 526 31.81 8.48 -7.61
CA VAL A 526 31.48 7.26 -8.37
C VAL A 526 30.38 7.59 -9.37
N SER A 527 30.51 7.13 -10.62
CA SER A 527 29.50 7.37 -11.66
C SER A 527 28.14 6.78 -11.25
N PRO A 528 27.01 7.42 -11.60
CA PRO A 528 25.68 6.84 -11.37
C PRO A 528 25.51 5.50 -12.09
N GLN A 529 24.79 4.57 -11.47
CA GLN A 529 24.45 3.30 -12.09
C GLN A 529 23.57 3.50 -13.33
N PRO A 530 23.82 2.83 -14.46
CA PRO A 530 23.05 2.98 -15.71
C PRO A 530 21.56 2.68 -15.57
N ASP A 531 21.20 1.82 -14.62
CA ASP A 531 19.88 1.25 -14.37
C ASP A 531 19.27 1.66 -13.01
N ALA A 532 19.98 2.45 -12.20
CA ALA A 532 19.44 2.96 -10.94
C ALA A 532 18.29 3.95 -11.16
N ALA A 533 17.25 3.81 -10.35
CA ALA A 533 16.07 4.69 -10.31
C ALA A 533 16.44 6.14 -9.95
N VAL A 534 17.51 6.33 -9.19
CA VAL A 534 18.04 7.63 -8.78
C VAL A 534 19.40 7.88 -9.43
N LYS A 535 19.49 8.93 -10.25
CA LYS A 535 20.71 9.36 -10.95
C LYS A 535 21.38 10.51 -10.18
N ALA A 536 21.81 10.25 -8.95
CA ALA A 536 22.46 11.23 -8.09
C ALA A 536 24.00 11.08 -8.10
N ASP A 537 24.68 12.13 -7.63
CA ASP A 537 26.11 12.05 -7.33
C ASP A 537 26.34 11.16 -6.10
N ARG A 538 27.25 10.19 -6.22
CA ARG A 538 27.57 9.20 -5.19
C ARG A 538 29.06 9.22 -4.89
N TYR A 539 29.44 8.92 -3.65
CA TYR A 539 30.82 9.08 -3.20
C TYR A 539 31.22 7.96 -2.26
N ASN A 540 32.39 7.34 -2.53
CA ASN A 540 33.09 6.62 -1.47
C ASN A 540 33.66 7.64 -0.47
N VAL A 541 33.77 7.24 0.79
CA VAL A 541 34.40 8.02 1.86
C VAL A 541 35.72 7.37 2.23
N TYR A 542 36.83 7.98 1.84
CA TYR A 542 38.18 7.57 2.23
C TYR A 542 38.72 8.51 3.30
N ALA A 543 39.26 7.99 4.40
CA ALA A 543 39.81 8.81 5.48
C ALA A 543 41.13 8.28 6.02
N THR A 544 42.05 9.21 6.31
CA THR A 544 43.40 8.92 6.81
C THR A 544 43.92 10.00 7.76
N ARG A 545 44.91 9.67 8.59
CA ARG A 545 45.71 10.62 9.40
C ARG A 545 47.15 10.77 8.90
N SER A 546 47.53 10.02 7.88
CA SER A 546 48.85 10.06 7.26
C SER A 546 48.74 10.01 5.74
N ASP A 547 49.76 10.50 5.05
CA ASP A 547 49.85 10.40 3.58
C ASP A 547 50.40 9.03 3.14
N SER A 548 50.38 8.02 4.02
CA SER A 548 50.87 6.68 3.70
C SER A 548 49.95 6.00 2.70
N MET A 549 50.51 5.56 1.57
CA MET A 549 49.81 4.72 0.60
C MET A 549 49.86 3.23 0.99
N THR A 550 50.61 2.87 2.03
CA THR A 550 50.77 1.50 2.52
C THR A 550 50.49 1.46 4.02
N PRO A 551 49.25 1.74 4.48
CA PRO A 551 48.92 1.67 5.89
C PRO A 551 48.98 0.22 6.38
N LYS A 552 49.21 0.00 7.67
CA LYS A 552 49.14 -1.36 8.22
C LYS A 552 47.70 -1.88 8.24
N LEU A 553 46.73 -1.01 8.55
CA LEU A 553 45.33 -1.39 8.69
C LEU A 553 44.41 -0.45 7.90
N MET A 554 43.48 -1.05 7.17
CA MET A 554 42.32 -0.38 6.60
C MET A 554 41.05 -1.07 7.06
N PHE A 555 40.13 -0.32 7.67
CA PHE A 555 38.75 -0.79 7.84
C PHE A 555 37.92 -0.43 6.61
N ASN A 556 37.06 -1.34 6.21
CA ASN A 556 36.16 -1.17 5.10
C ASN A 556 34.78 -1.77 5.39
N SER A 557 33.75 -1.16 4.82
CA SER A 557 32.38 -1.69 4.74
C SER A 557 31.61 -0.84 3.72
N HIS A 558 30.39 -1.24 3.37
CA HIS A 558 29.55 -0.52 2.40
C HIS A 558 28.47 0.33 3.07
N MET A 559 28.13 1.44 2.43
CA MET A 559 27.15 2.40 2.93
C MET A 559 25.75 2.15 2.37
N ASP A 560 25.66 1.51 1.20
CA ASP A 560 24.38 1.23 0.58
C ASP A 560 23.68 0.04 1.21
N THR A 561 22.36 0.03 1.09
CA THR A 561 21.49 -1.04 1.59
C THR A 561 20.46 -1.42 0.54
N VAL A 562 19.93 -2.65 0.57
CA VAL A 562 18.78 -3.01 -0.28
C VAL A 562 17.48 -2.26 0.09
N PRO A 563 16.57 -2.01 -0.88
CA PRO A 563 15.24 -1.48 -0.59
C PRO A 563 14.33 -2.52 0.13
N PRO A 564 13.29 -2.10 0.86
CA PRO A 564 12.98 -0.71 1.22
C PRO A 564 13.84 -0.20 2.38
N TYR A 565 13.85 1.13 2.56
CA TYR A 565 14.33 1.74 3.81
C TYR A 565 13.45 1.31 4.99
N LEU A 566 14.09 0.84 6.06
CA LEU A 566 13.43 0.52 7.33
C LEU A 566 14.04 1.44 8.40
N PRO A 567 13.25 2.33 9.03
CA PRO A 567 13.76 3.23 10.05
C PRO A 567 14.29 2.46 11.25
N PRO A 568 15.32 2.97 11.96
CA PRO A 568 15.82 2.30 13.14
C PRO A 568 14.75 2.28 14.22
N ARG A 569 14.66 1.14 14.91
CA ARG A 569 13.83 0.95 16.10
C ARG A 569 14.66 0.18 17.13
N ILE A 570 14.43 0.45 18.41
CA ILE A 570 15.23 -0.11 19.49
C ILE A 570 14.36 -0.63 20.62
N ASP A 571 14.72 -1.78 21.18
CA ASP A 571 14.21 -2.28 22.45
C ASP A 571 15.35 -2.45 23.47
N GLU A 572 15.11 -3.18 24.56
CA GLU A 572 16.10 -3.36 25.65
C GLU A 572 17.38 -4.09 25.19
N THR A 573 17.30 -4.95 24.17
CA THR A 573 18.39 -5.84 23.77
C THR A 573 18.83 -5.67 22.33
N THR A 574 18.04 -4.99 21.50
CA THR A 574 18.16 -5.09 20.04
C THR A 574 17.99 -3.74 19.34
N LEU A 575 18.86 -3.47 18.37
CA LEU A 575 18.67 -2.43 17.36
C LEU A 575 18.21 -3.08 16.06
N TYR A 576 17.04 -2.70 15.57
CA TYR A 576 16.53 -3.11 14.27
C TYR A 576 16.56 -1.95 13.29
N GLY A 577 16.52 -2.24 12.00
CA GLY A 577 16.50 -1.25 10.93
C GLY A 577 17.29 -1.71 9.71
N ARG A 578 17.09 -1.04 8.57
CA ARG A 578 17.86 -1.33 7.36
C ARG A 578 19.25 -0.69 7.50
N GLY A 579 20.28 -1.52 7.48
CA GLY A 579 21.64 -1.16 7.85
C GLY A 579 22.03 -1.56 9.27
N ALA A 580 21.14 -2.22 10.03
CA ALA A 580 21.38 -2.54 11.42
C ALA A 580 22.48 -3.58 11.58
N CYS A 581 22.50 -4.62 10.75
CA CYS A 581 23.64 -5.53 10.62
C CYS A 581 24.36 -5.38 9.27
N ASP A 582 23.71 -4.85 8.23
CA ASP A 582 24.22 -4.85 6.86
C ASP A 582 24.08 -3.48 6.17
N ALA A 583 25.03 -2.55 6.30
CA ALA A 583 26.23 -2.66 7.12
C ALA A 583 26.54 -1.39 7.93
N LYS A 584 25.59 -0.46 8.05
CA LYS A 584 25.81 0.87 8.67
C LYS A 584 26.24 0.82 10.14
N SER A 585 25.76 -0.14 10.93
CA SER A 585 26.24 -0.31 12.32
C SER A 585 27.68 -0.82 12.38
N LEU A 586 28.13 -1.57 11.37
CA LEU A 586 29.52 -2.02 11.27
C LEU A 586 30.44 -0.84 10.96
N ILE A 587 30.00 0.07 10.08
CA ILE A 587 30.67 1.36 9.84
C ILE A 587 30.82 2.14 11.15
N ALA A 588 29.75 2.28 11.94
CA ALA A 588 29.81 2.97 13.24
C ALA A 588 30.84 2.33 14.18
N GLY A 589 30.85 0.99 14.26
CA GLY A 589 31.84 0.24 15.04
C GLY A 589 33.28 0.49 14.60
N GLN A 590 33.53 0.45 13.28
CA GLN A 590 34.85 0.69 12.69
C GLN A 590 35.32 2.14 12.90
N MET A 591 34.44 3.13 12.75
CA MET A 591 34.75 4.55 12.99
C MET A 591 35.20 4.80 14.43
N VAL A 592 34.44 4.29 15.40
CA VAL A 592 34.76 4.46 16.84
C VAL A 592 36.02 3.69 17.21
N ALA A 593 36.20 2.46 16.71
CA ALA A 593 37.40 1.66 16.95
C ALA A 593 38.65 2.32 16.35
N ALA A 594 38.57 2.85 15.13
CA ALA A 594 39.65 3.59 14.50
C ALA A 594 40.02 4.85 15.29
N GLN A 595 39.04 5.58 15.81
CA GLN A 595 39.31 6.73 16.68
C GLN A 595 40.02 6.31 17.97
N ARG A 596 39.63 5.19 18.60
CA ARG A 596 40.35 4.65 19.77
C ARG A 596 41.80 4.23 19.44
N LEU A 597 42.06 3.72 18.23
CA LEU A 597 43.43 3.43 17.77
C LEU A 597 44.24 4.71 17.59
N VAL A 598 43.64 5.78 17.07
CA VAL A 598 44.27 7.12 17.00
C VAL A 598 44.64 7.62 18.39
N ASP A 599 43.71 7.54 19.35
CA ASP A 599 43.92 7.98 20.73
C ASP A 599 45.00 7.15 21.45
N ALA A 600 45.18 5.88 21.04
CA ALA A 600 46.26 5.01 21.48
C ALA A 600 47.61 5.27 20.79
N GLY A 601 47.70 6.29 19.93
CA GLY A 601 48.92 6.68 19.22
C GLY A 601 49.23 5.87 17.95
N LEU A 602 48.25 5.14 17.42
CA LEU A 602 48.40 4.29 16.22
C LEU A 602 47.79 4.92 14.95
N GLY A 603 47.38 6.19 15.01
CA GLY A 603 46.63 6.84 13.94
C GLY A 603 47.34 6.90 12.59
N GLY A 604 48.68 6.91 12.56
CA GLY A 604 49.46 6.93 11.32
C GLY A 604 49.34 5.66 10.48
N ASP A 605 48.92 4.55 11.10
CA ASP A 605 48.86 3.21 10.51
C ASP A 605 47.43 2.74 10.18
N VAL A 606 46.41 3.59 10.42
CA VAL A 606 44.98 3.25 10.26
C VAL A 606 44.32 4.13 9.22
N GLN A 607 43.56 3.50 8.32
CA GLN A 607 42.71 4.17 7.33
C GLN A 607 41.29 3.59 7.34
N LEU A 608 40.35 4.37 6.83
CA LEU A 608 38.95 3.99 6.65
C LEU A 608 38.57 4.16 5.18
N LEU A 609 37.87 3.18 4.63
CA LEU A 609 37.32 3.24 3.28
C LEU A 609 35.88 2.73 3.31
N PHE A 610 34.89 3.61 3.15
CA PHE A 610 33.49 3.24 3.06
C PHE A 610 32.99 3.45 1.63
N VAL A 611 32.40 2.42 1.04
CA VAL A 611 32.11 2.39 -0.39
C VAL A 611 30.62 2.33 -0.68
N VAL A 612 30.25 2.71 -1.90
CA VAL A 612 28.88 2.62 -2.40
C VAL A 612 28.70 1.43 -3.33
N SER A 613 27.46 0.99 -3.49
CA SER A 613 27.02 0.03 -4.51
C SER A 613 27.55 -1.40 -4.35
N GLU A 614 27.82 -1.83 -3.13
CA GLU A 614 28.14 -3.24 -2.85
C GLU A 614 26.95 -4.13 -3.23
N GLU A 615 25.74 -3.71 -2.86
CA GLU A 615 24.48 -4.47 -3.00
C GLU A 615 24.04 -4.68 -4.46
N THR A 616 24.81 -4.15 -5.41
CA THR A 616 24.42 -4.02 -6.81
C THR A 616 25.55 -4.43 -7.77
N ASP A 617 26.54 -3.56 -7.98
CA ASP A 617 27.54 -3.71 -9.05
C ASP A 617 29.00 -3.57 -8.60
N HIS A 618 29.23 -3.34 -7.30
CA HIS A 618 30.53 -3.10 -6.69
C HIS A 618 31.30 -1.93 -7.31
N SER A 619 30.58 -0.97 -7.92
CA SER A 619 31.22 0.16 -8.61
C SER A 619 32.01 1.05 -7.67
N GLY A 620 31.60 1.20 -6.42
CA GLY A 620 32.35 1.92 -5.38
C GLY A 620 33.70 1.27 -5.13
N MET A 621 33.75 -0.02 -4.82
CA MET A 621 35.02 -0.70 -4.56
C MET A 621 35.93 -0.75 -5.79
N LYS A 622 35.37 -0.98 -6.98
CA LYS A 622 36.13 -0.90 -8.24
C LYS A 622 36.78 0.47 -8.43
N LYS A 623 36.05 1.55 -8.12
CA LYS A 623 36.55 2.92 -8.18
C LYS A 623 37.62 3.19 -7.11
N ALA A 624 37.51 2.58 -5.94
CA ALA A 624 38.47 2.73 -4.84
C ALA A 624 39.91 2.32 -5.23
N ASN A 625 40.08 1.44 -6.21
CA ASN A 625 41.40 1.11 -6.76
C ASN A 625 42.16 2.33 -7.31
N GLU A 626 41.48 3.38 -7.75
CA GLU A 626 42.11 4.62 -8.23
C GLU A 626 42.75 5.44 -7.09
N LEU A 627 42.46 5.12 -5.83
CA LEU A 627 43.15 5.69 -4.69
C LEU A 627 44.61 5.20 -4.63
N ASN A 628 44.94 4.05 -5.23
CA ASN A 628 46.27 3.43 -5.23
C ASN A 628 46.85 3.17 -3.81
N VAL A 629 45.98 2.89 -2.85
CA VAL A 629 46.34 2.51 -1.48
C VAL A 629 46.47 0.98 -1.37
N ASN A 630 47.52 0.50 -0.71
CA ASN A 630 47.86 -0.91 -0.59
C ASN A 630 48.04 -1.29 0.89
N PRO A 631 46.94 -1.54 1.63
CA PRO A 631 47.01 -1.87 3.05
C PRO A 631 47.64 -3.25 3.30
N GLU A 632 48.41 -3.41 4.37
CA GLU A 632 48.88 -4.74 4.79
C GLU A 632 47.72 -5.63 5.26
N HIS A 633 46.74 -5.02 5.93
CA HIS A 633 45.55 -5.67 6.45
C HIS A 633 44.28 -4.89 6.08
N LEU A 634 43.35 -5.56 5.40
CA LEU A 634 42.02 -5.06 5.08
C LEU A 634 40.98 -5.79 5.93
N VAL A 635 40.30 -5.08 6.83
CA VAL A 635 39.21 -5.62 7.64
C VAL A 635 37.88 -5.14 7.08
N VAL A 636 37.17 -6.04 6.42
CA VAL A 636 35.84 -5.80 5.83
C VAL A 636 34.76 -6.20 6.83
N GLY A 637 33.89 -5.24 7.16
CA GLY A 637 32.77 -5.41 8.07
C GLY A 637 31.55 -5.94 7.33
N GLU A 638 31.16 -7.17 7.66
CA GLU A 638 29.96 -7.86 7.18
C GLU A 638 29.28 -8.64 8.31
N PRO A 639 27.98 -8.98 8.23
CA PRO A 639 27.26 -9.66 9.31
C PRO A 639 27.63 -11.15 9.41
N THR A 640 28.76 -11.44 10.04
CA THR A 640 29.33 -12.80 10.18
C THR A 640 29.16 -13.41 11.59
N ALA A 641 28.28 -12.82 12.41
CA ALA A 641 28.06 -13.17 13.80
C ALA A 641 29.36 -13.16 14.64
N LEU A 642 30.22 -12.17 14.40
CA LEU A 642 31.56 -11.99 14.99
C LEU A 642 32.56 -13.12 14.71
N LYS A 643 32.26 -13.99 13.73
CA LYS A 643 33.15 -15.07 13.28
C LYS A 643 33.97 -14.59 12.09
N MET A 644 35.28 -14.81 12.12
CA MET A 644 36.13 -14.51 10.98
C MET A 644 35.87 -15.53 9.87
N SER A 645 35.47 -15.07 8.70
CA SER A 645 35.25 -15.97 7.58
C SER A 645 36.59 -16.48 7.06
N ARG A 646 36.72 -17.80 6.90
CA ARG A 646 37.90 -18.46 6.28
C ARG A 646 37.86 -18.36 4.76
N ILE A 647 36.65 -18.32 4.22
CA ILE A 647 36.38 -18.29 2.79
C ILE A 647 35.02 -17.65 2.54
N GLN A 648 34.93 -16.98 1.40
CA GLN A 648 33.73 -16.38 0.85
C GLN A 648 33.36 -17.09 -0.46
N LYS A 649 32.10 -17.47 -0.66
CA LYS A 649 31.63 -18.03 -1.93
C LYS A 649 31.77 -17.01 -3.06
N GLY A 650 32.07 -17.52 -4.26
CA GLY A 650 32.07 -16.71 -5.47
C GLY A 650 30.65 -16.41 -5.97
N VAL A 651 30.54 -15.61 -7.01
CA VAL A 651 29.25 -15.34 -7.69
C VAL A 651 29.39 -15.51 -9.20
N LEU A 652 28.31 -15.94 -9.85
CA LEU A 652 28.16 -15.87 -11.30
C LEU A 652 26.72 -15.46 -11.62
N LYS A 653 26.57 -14.33 -12.32
CA LYS A 653 25.28 -13.77 -12.73
C LYS A 653 25.16 -13.84 -14.25
N ILE A 654 24.14 -14.54 -14.74
CA ILE A 654 23.89 -14.80 -16.16
C ILE A 654 22.45 -14.39 -16.50
N GLN A 655 22.25 -13.73 -17.62
CA GLN A 655 20.92 -13.52 -18.20
C GLN A 655 20.73 -14.45 -19.40
N LEU A 656 19.60 -15.15 -19.43
CA LEU A 656 19.12 -15.88 -20.59
C LEU A 656 18.04 -15.05 -21.29
N THR A 657 18.04 -15.05 -22.63
CA THR A 657 17.06 -14.33 -23.45
C THR A 657 16.69 -15.14 -24.67
N GLN A 658 15.42 -15.12 -25.08
CA GLN A 658 14.97 -15.74 -26.32
C GLN A 658 13.94 -14.88 -27.03
N ASN A 659 14.03 -14.86 -28.35
CA ASN A 659 13.01 -14.31 -29.23
C ASN A 659 12.33 -15.45 -29.99
N GLY A 660 11.03 -15.30 -30.21
CA GLY A 660 10.17 -16.21 -30.96
C GLY A 660 9.42 -15.45 -32.04
N VAL A 661 8.32 -16.02 -32.50
CA VAL A 661 7.41 -15.42 -33.47
C VAL A 661 6.00 -15.49 -32.91
N ALA A 662 5.40 -14.33 -32.61
CA ALA A 662 4.02 -14.28 -32.12
C ALA A 662 3.05 -14.86 -33.15
N ALA A 663 2.12 -15.68 -32.66
CA ALA A 663 0.99 -16.17 -33.44
C ALA A 663 -0.20 -16.42 -32.50
N HIS A 664 -1.41 -16.42 -33.04
CA HIS A 664 -2.59 -16.82 -32.28
C HIS A 664 -2.43 -18.28 -31.82
N SER A 665 -2.66 -18.57 -30.54
CA SER A 665 -2.38 -19.91 -29.97
C SER A 665 -3.18 -21.05 -30.62
N GLY A 666 -4.30 -20.72 -31.28
CA GLY A 666 -5.07 -21.65 -32.12
C GLY A 666 -4.39 -22.09 -33.44
N TYR A 667 -3.30 -21.43 -33.84
CA TYR A 667 -2.52 -21.74 -35.05
C TYR A 667 -1.03 -21.81 -34.71
N PRO A 668 -0.60 -22.75 -33.86
CA PRO A 668 0.76 -22.75 -33.31
C PRO A 668 1.85 -22.96 -34.39
N HIS A 669 1.50 -23.58 -35.52
CA HIS A 669 2.41 -23.76 -36.66
C HIS A 669 2.77 -22.45 -37.40
N LEU A 670 2.12 -21.33 -37.08
CA LEU A 670 2.38 -20.01 -37.67
C LEU A 670 3.34 -19.15 -36.83
N GLY A 671 3.77 -19.63 -35.66
CA GLY A 671 4.70 -18.93 -34.79
C GLY A 671 5.66 -19.88 -34.09
N ASP A 672 6.47 -19.32 -33.21
CA ASP A 672 7.46 -20.03 -32.42
C ASP A 672 7.50 -19.40 -31.03
N SER A 673 7.29 -20.19 -29.98
CA SER A 673 7.15 -19.67 -28.62
C SER A 673 8.53 -19.42 -28.03
N ALA A 674 8.83 -18.17 -27.67
CA ALA A 674 10.07 -17.84 -26.94
C ALA A 674 10.13 -18.48 -25.54
N ILE A 675 8.99 -18.88 -24.96
CA ILE A 675 8.91 -19.47 -23.63
C ILE A 675 9.34 -20.94 -23.62
N ASP A 676 9.02 -21.69 -24.66
CA ASP A 676 9.20 -23.16 -24.69
C ASP A 676 10.69 -23.56 -24.51
N PRO A 677 11.65 -23.07 -25.32
CA PRO A 677 13.06 -23.39 -25.12
C PRO A 677 13.62 -22.81 -23.81
N MET A 678 13.05 -21.72 -23.29
CA MET A 678 13.44 -21.16 -21.99
C MET A 678 13.06 -22.11 -20.84
N ILE A 679 11.84 -22.66 -20.86
CA ILE A 679 11.39 -23.65 -19.86
C ILE A 679 12.30 -24.88 -19.89
N ASP A 680 12.61 -25.39 -21.09
CA ASP A 680 13.47 -26.58 -21.24
C ASP A 680 14.88 -26.35 -20.67
N VAL A 681 15.51 -25.22 -21.00
CA VAL A 681 16.84 -24.89 -20.49
C VAL A 681 16.84 -24.70 -18.97
N LEU A 682 15.87 -23.97 -18.42
CA LEU A 682 15.77 -23.76 -16.97
C LEU A 682 15.52 -25.06 -16.22
N TYR A 683 14.73 -25.97 -16.80
CA TYR A 683 14.50 -27.30 -16.25
C TYR A 683 15.79 -28.13 -16.20
N ASP A 684 16.57 -28.14 -17.29
CA ASP A 684 17.84 -28.86 -17.36
C ASP A 684 18.86 -28.28 -16.37
N LEU A 685 18.96 -26.94 -16.26
CA LEU A 685 19.83 -26.28 -15.28
C LEU A 685 19.46 -26.60 -13.83
N LYS A 686 18.17 -26.77 -13.51
CA LYS A 686 17.72 -27.17 -12.17
C LYS A 686 18.02 -28.63 -11.85
N LYS A 687 18.18 -29.48 -12.86
CA LYS A 687 18.52 -30.90 -12.69
C LYS A 687 20.01 -31.16 -12.60
N GLU A 688 20.82 -30.21 -13.04
CA GLU A 688 22.26 -30.35 -13.02
C GLU A 688 22.79 -30.49 -11.58
N GLU A 689 23.70 -31.43 -11.39
CA GLU A 689 24.44 -31.58 -10.15
C GLU A 689 25.63 -30.61 -10.16
N TRP A 690 25.47 -29.49 -9.46
CA TRP A 690 26.51 -28.47 -9.40
C TRP A 690 27.66 -28.88 -8.47
N PRO A 691 28.92 -28.50 -8.78
CA PRO A 691 30.08 -28.82 -7.96
C PRO A 691 29.94 -28.34 -6.50
N SER A 692 30.51 -29.10 -5.58
CA SER A 692 30.61 -28.76 -4.17
C SER A 692 32.05 -28.79 -3.67
N SER A 693 32.33 -28.09 -2.58
CA SER A 693 33.59 -28.11 -1.86
C SER A 693 33.35 -28.45 -0.39
N GLU A 694 34.23 -29.24 0.22
CA GLU A 694 34.20 -29.50 1.67
C GLU A 694 34.28 -28.20 2.48
N GLU A 695 34.94 -27.17 1.93
CA GLU A 695 35.21 -25.91 2.65
C GLU A 695 34.03 -24.92 2.57
N CYS A 696 33.24 -24.96 1.49
CA CYS A 696 32.18 -23.97 1.20
C CYS A 696 30.77 -24.56 1.01
N GLY A 697 30.61 -25.89 1.00
CA GLY A 697 29.34 -26.53 0.68
C GLY A 697 29.09 -26.65 -0.83
N THR A 698 27.83 -26.55 -1.25
CA THR A 698 27.39 -26.71 -2.64
C THR A 698 27.47 -25.43 -3.46
N THR A 699 27.66 -25.53 -4.78
CA THR A 699 27.33 -24.43 -5.68
C THR A 699 25.81 -24.39 -5.86
N ASP A 700 25.20 -23.24 -5.59
CA ASP A 700 23.73 -23.10 -5.54
C ASP A 700 23.23 -22.21 -6.68
N LEU A 701 22.27 -22.70 -7.47
CA LEU A 701 21.58 -21.95 -8.53
C LEU A 701 20.28 -21.32 -8.01
N ASN A 702 20.12 -20.02 -8.23
CA ASN A 702 18.87 -19.29 -8.07
C ASN A 702 18.39 -18.71 -9.41
N ILE A 703 17.15 -19.03 -9.81
CA ILE A 703 16.45 -18.35 -10.92
C ILE A 703 15.69 -17.17 -10.31
N GLY A 704 16.33 -16.00 -10.31
CA GLY A 704 15.83 -14.83 -9.58
C GLY A 704 14.71 -14.07 -10.28
N LEU A 705 14.68 -14.09 -11.62
CA LEU A 705 13.64 -13.44 -12.45
C LEU A 705 13.31 -14.31 -13.66
N LEU A 706 12.03 -14.35 -14.04
CA LEU A 706 11.54 -15.03 -15.25
C LEU A 706 10.39 -14.20 -15.87
N ASN A 707 10.54 -13.80 -17.12
CA ASN A 707 9.53 -13.05 -17.88
C ASN A 707 9.28 -13.71 -19.23
N GLY A 708 8.06 -13.65 -19.75
CA GLY A 708 7.74 -14.08 -21.12
C GLY A 708 6.25 -13.99 -21.45
N GLY A 709 5.96 -13.70 -22.73
CA GLY A 709 4.59 -13.63 -23.26
C GLY A 709 3.82 -12.35 -22.92
N GLN A 710 2.74 -12.12 -23.66
CA GLN A 710 1.91 -10.91 -23.56
C GLN A 710 0.41 -11.20 -23.36
N ALA A 711 -0.05 -12.40 -23.72
CA ALA A 711 -1.43 -12.86 -23.54
C ALA A 711 -1.51 -14.39 -23.61
N ALA A 712 -2.48 -15.01 -22.92
CA ALA A 712 -2.64 -16.46 -22.90
C ALA A 712 -3.06 -17.08 -24.25
N ASN A 713 -3.63 -16.28 -25.15
CA ASN A 713 -4.08 -16.69 -26.48
C ASN A 713 -3.07 -16.35 -27.60
N ALA A 714 -1.83 -16.02 -27.24
CA ALA A 714 -0.76 -15.73 -28.20
C ALA A 714 0.53 -16.49 -27.82
N LEU A 715 1.25 -16.98 -28.83
CA LEU A 715 2.62 -17.46 -28.64
C LEU A 715 3.52 -16.28 -28.26
N ALA A 716 4.45 -16.50 -27.34
CA ALA A 716 5.33 -15.46 -26.82
C ALA A 716 6.41 -15.08 -27.84
N GLU A 717 6.50 -13.79 -28.17
CA GLU A 717 7.56 -13.24 -29.02
C GLU A 717 8.89 -13.08 -28.28
N GLU A 718 8.86 -12.90 -26.96
CA GLU A 718 10.07 -12.70 -26.15
C GLU A 718 9.96 -13.42 -24.80
N SER A 719 11.11 -13.90 -24.30
CA SER A 719 11.27 -14.41 -22.94
C SER A 719 12.66 -14.09 -22.38
N SER A 720 12.78 -13.98 -21.06
CA SER A 720 14.07 -13.77 -20.39
C SER A 720 14.10 -14.35 -18.97
N ALA A 721 15.28 -14.75 -18.52
CA ALA A 721 15.52 -15.21 -17.15
C ALA A 721 16.84 -14.65 -16.59
N MET A 722 16.87 -14.32 -15.30
CA MET A 722 18.09 -13.90 -14.60
C MET A 722 18.52 -14.98 -13.60
N LEU A 723 19.73 -15.49 -13.78
CA LEU A 723 20.32 -16.57 -13.00
C LEU A 723 21.42 -16.02 -12.10
N MET A 724 21.48 -16.51 -10.86
CA MET A 724 22.57 -16.25 -9.93
C MET A 724 23.07 -17.56 -9.34
N PHE A 725 24.36 -17.80 -9.46
CA PHE A 725 25.05 -18.91 -8.81
C PHE A 725 25.88 -18.40 -7.64
N ARG A 726 25.83 -19.11 -6.51
CA ARG A 726 26.80 -18.98 -5.41
C ARG A 726 27.85 -20.06 -5.58
N LEU A 727 29.06 -19.66 -5.99
CA LEU A 727 30.09 -20.58 -6.48
C LEU A 727 30.97 -21.12 -5.36
N THR A 728 31.41 -22.37 -5.53
CA THR A 728 32.47 -22.99 -4.73
C THR A 728 33.72 -23.31 -5.55
N THR A 729 33.70 -22.97 -6.84
CA THR A 729 34.77 -23.19 -7.83
C THR A 729 34.95 -21.94 -8.68
N GLU A 730 35.92 -21.96 -9.60
CA GLU A 730 36.12 -20.88 -10.58
C GLU A 730 34.87 -20.66 -11.43
N PRO A 731 34.47 -19.39 -11.70
CA PRO A 731 33.26 -19.07 -12.46
C PRO A 731 33.22 -19.71 -13.85
N ASP A 732 34.37 -19.81 -14.51
CA ASP A 732 34.49 -20.38 -15.86
C ASP A 732 34.04 -21.84 -15.91
N VAL A 733 34.20 -22.60 -14.83
CA VAL A 733 33.75 -23.99 -14.74
C VAL A 733 32.23 -24.07 -14.83
N ILE A 734 31.53 -23.22 -14.08
CA ILE A 734 30.07 -23.19 -14.05
C ILE A 734 29.52 -22.52 -15.31
N TYR A 735 30.12 -21.42 -15.76
CA TYR A 735 29.72 -20.73 -16.98
C TYR A 735 29.76 -21.64 -18.19
N LYS A 736 30.86 -22.38 -18.38
CA LYS A 736 31.00 -23.34 -19.47
C LYS A 736 29.97 -24.47 -19.37
N ARG A 737 29.68 -24.95 -18.16
CA ARG A 737 28.66 -25.97 -17.95
C ARG A 737 27.25 -25.46 -18.28
N VAL A 738 26.94 -24.23 -17.91
CA VAL A 738 25.69 -23.55 -18.30
C VAL A 738 25.63 -23.39 -19.82
N GLU A 739 26.72 -23.00 -20.47
CA GLU A 739 26.79 -22.89 -21.93
C GLU A 739 26.51 -24.22 -22.65
N GLU A 740 27.10 -25.31 -22.15
CA GLU A 740 26.86 -26.68 -22.63
C GLU A 740 25.40 -27.11 -22.46
N ILE A 741 24.77 -26.77 -21.33
CA ILE A 741 23.35 -27.07 -21.08
C ILE A 741 22.46 -26.20 -21.97
N VAL A 742 22.73 -24.90 -22.08
CA VAL A 742 21.99 -23.99 -22.95
C VAL A 742 22.03 -24.49 -24.40
N ALA A 743 23.19 -24.97 -24.86
CA ALA A 743 23.36 -25.60 -26.17
C ALA A 743 22.80 -24.78 -27.36
N GLY A 744 22.85 -23.44 -27.24
CA GLY A 744 22.31 -22.52 -28.24
C GLY A 744 20.77 -22.44 -28.31
N ARG A 745 20.03 -23.11 -27.42
CA ARG A 745 18.55 -23.06 -27.36
C ARG A 745 18.01 -21.68 -27.00
N VAL A 746 18.77 -20.92 -26.21
CA VAL A 746 18.49 -19.53 -25.84
C VAL A 746 19.78 -18.72 -25.86
N GLY A 747 19.67 -17.40 -26.02
CA GLY A 747 20.79 -16.47 -25.87
C GLY A 747 21.26 -16.39 -24.41
N MET A 748 22.56 -16.22 -24.21
CA MET A 748 23.19 -16.14 -22.88
C MET A 748 24.12 -14.92 -22.81
N LYS A 749 24.02 -14.16 -21.70
CA LYS A 749 24.85 -12.98 -21.43
C LYS A 749 25.40 -13.02 -20.01
N LEU A 750 26.73 -12.93 -19.87
CA LEU A 750 27.40 -12.74 -18.58
C LEU A 750 27.18 -11.31 -18.05
N TYR A 751 26.76 -11.18 -16.80
CA TYR A 751 26.64 -9.89 -16.11
C TYR A 751 27.80 -9.62 -15.16
N SER A 752 28.10 -10.57 -14.27
CA SER A 752 29.20 -10.45 -13.32
C SER A 752 29.68 -11.84 -12.86
N ALA A 753 30.95 -11.93 -12.49
CA ALA A 753 31.56 -13.14 -11.96
C ALA A 753 32.75 -12.83 -11.05
N ASN A 754 32.93 -13.62 -10.00
CA ASN A 754 34.19 -13.72 -9.26
C ASN A 754 34.34 -15.10 -8.62
N ALA A 755 35.59 -15.52 -8.46
CA ALA A 755 35.93 -16.76 -7.78
C ALA A 755 35.67 -16.67 -6.26
N PRO A 756 35.54 -17.81 -5.56
CA PRO A 756 35.59 -17.85 -4.11
C PRO A 756 36.88 -17.22 -3.59
N VAL A 757 36.77 -16.45 -2.50
CA VAL A 757 37.91 -15.71 -1.94
C VAL A 757 38.34 -16.36 -0.64
N LYS A 758 39.60 -16.82 -0.57
CA LYS A 758 40.22 -17.27 0.68
C LYS A 758 40.59 -16.07 1.53
N LEU A 759 40.17 -16.12 2.79
CA LEU A 759 40.29 -15.02 3.74
C LEU A 759 41.23 -15.41 4.88
N THR A 760 41.81 -14.41 5.52
CA THR A 760 42.72 -14.60 6.65
C THR A 760 41.94 -14.66 7.95
N VAL A 761 42.32 -15.58 8.83
CA VAL A 761 41.81 -15.68 10.20
C VAL A 761 42.95 -15.48 11.20
N VAL A 762 42.60 -15.04 12.40
CA VAL A 762 43.56 -14.82 13.49
C VAL A 762 43.35 -15.86 14.58
N GLU A 763 44.44 -16.47 15.06
CA GLU A 763 44.38 -17.45 16.14
C GLU A 763 43.73 -16.85 17.41
N GLY A 764 42.80 -17.60 17.99
CA GLY A 764 42.01 -17.20 19.16
C GLY A 764 40.65 -16.59 18.82
N TYR A 765 40.34 -16.36 17.54
CA TYR A 765 39.01 -15.91 17.09
C TYR A 765 38.19 -17.08 16.55
N GLU A 766 36.88 -17.05 16.78
CA GLU A 766 35.96 -17.99 16.14
C GLU A 766 35.96 -17.80 14.62
N THR A 767 35.76 -18.88 13.88
CA THR A 767 35.81 -18.86 12.42
C THR A 767 34.56 -19.44 11.78
N GLY A 768 34.26 -18.97 10.57
CA GLY A 768 33.08 -19.36 9.81
C GLY A 768 33.34 -19.39 8.30
N VAL A 769 32.26 -19.50 7.53
CA VAL A 769 32.25 -19.46 6.07
C VAL A 769 31.21 -18.43 5.65
N ALA A 770 31.56 -17.54 4.73
CA ALA A 770 30.62 -16.59 4.14
C ALA A 770 30.02 -17.21 2.87
N CYS A 771 28.71 -17.52 2.91
CA CYS A 771 27.97 -18.06 1.76
C CYS A 771 27.45 -16.97 0.80
N PHE A 772 27.88 -15.74 0.98
CA PHE A 772 27.51 -14.55 0.22
C PHE A 772 28.76 -13.93 -0.43
N ASN A 773 28.57 -12.96 -1.32
CA ASN A 773 29.66 -12.22 -1.95
C ASN A 773 29.78 -10.84 -1.30
N THR A 774 30.94 -10.20 -1.42
CA THR A 774 31.28 -8.90 -0.81
C THR A 774 32.15 -8.10 -1.76
N ASP A 775 32.62 -6.93 -1.33
CA ASP A 775 33.56 -6.10 -2.08
C ASP A 775 35.02 -6.59 -2.12
N VAL A 776 35.42 -7.54 -1.26
CA VAL A 776 36.81 -8.06 -1.18
C VAL A 776 37.42 -8.40 -2.56
N PRO A 777 36.78 -9.19 -3.46
CA PRO A 777 37.36 -9.54 -4.76
C PRO A 777 37.55 -8.37 -5.72
N TYR A 778 36.97 -7.20 -5.44
CA TYR A 778 37.00 -6.04 -6.33
C TYR A 778 38.04 -4.98 -5.92
N PHE A 779 38.71 -5.18 -4.78
CA PHE A 779 39.81 -4.35 -4.31
C PHE A 779 41.17 -4.97 -4.62
N LYS A 780 42.07 -4.22 -5.26
CA LYS A 780 43.41 -4.67 -5.67
C LYS A 780 44.43 -4.26 -4.63
N PHE A 781 44.94 -5.24 -3.90
CA PHE A 781 45.97 -5.05 -2.88
C PHE A 781 46.73 -6.37 -2.65
N ASP A 782 47.95 -6.30 -2.11
CA ASP A 782 48.82 -7.46 -1.87
C ASP A 782 48.70 -8.04 -0.45
N GLY A 783 47.96 -7.34 0.41
CA GLY A 783 47.82 -7.64 1.82
C GLY A 783 46.86 -8.79 2.14
N LYS A 784 46.44 -8.84 3.40
CA LYS A 784 45.54 -9.87 3.94
C LYS A 784 44.14 -9.30 4.15
N ALA A 785 43.13 -9.94 3.56
CA ALA A 785 41.72 -9.63 3.83
C ALA A 785 41.19 -10.43 5.04
N TYR A 786 40.41 -9.77 5.87
CA TYR A 786 39.65 -10.33 6.97
C TYR A 786 38.19 -9.92 6.79
N LEU A 787 37.26 -10.86 6.92
CA LEU A 787 35.82 -10.59 6.79
C LEU A 787 35.14 -10.90 8.12
N VAL A 788 34.73 -9.85 8.83
CA VAL A 788 34.15 -10.00 10.17
C VAL A 788 33.33 -8.80 10.62
N GLY A 789 32.17 -9.06 11.23
CA GLY A 789 31.32 -8.06 11.84
C GLY A 789 30.21 -8.69 12.68
N ALA A 790 29.49 -7.86 13.42
CA ALA A 790 28.38 -8.27 14.27
C ALA A 790 27.07 -8.43 13.49
N GLY A 791 26.12 -9.18 14.05
CA GLY A 791 24.88 -9.56 13.36
C GLY A 791 25.08 -10.71 12.37
N SER A 792 23.99 -11.30 11.89
CA SER A 792 24.01 -12.48 11.01
C SER A 792 23.46 -12.15 9.63
N ILE A 793 24.11 -12.65 8.58
CA ILE A 793 23.63 -12.54 7.20
C ILE A 793 22.23 -13.14 7.02
N THR A 794 21.82 -14.07 7.89
CA THR A 794 20.47 -14.65 7.88
C THR A 794 19.37 -13.67 8.28
N ASP A 795 19.77 -12.51 8.83
CA ASP A 795 18.87 -11.43 9.23
C ASP A 795 19.02 -10.20 8.31
N ALA A 796 20.03 -10.17 7.42
CA ALA A 796 20.15 -9.15 6.39
C ALA A 796 19.01 -9.24 5.36
N HIS A 797 18.76 -8.13 4.66
CA HIS A 797 17.85 -8.03 3.49
C HIS A 797 16.37 -8.40 3.76
N CYS A 798 15.97 -8.48 5.03
CA CYS A 798 14.60 -8.85 5.42
C CYS A 798 13.95 -7.80 6.33
N PRO A 799 12.62 -7.83 6.54
CA PRO A 799 11.93 -6.85 7.39
C PRO A 799 12.35 -6.89 8.86
N ARG A 800 12.95 -7.99 9.32
CA ARG A 800 13.38 -8.17 10.71
C ARG A 800 14.82 -7.73 10.97
N GLU A 801 15.55 -7.22 9.97
CA GLU A 801 16.99 -6.93 10.08
C GLU A 801 17.38 -6.22 11.38
N PHE A 802 18.36 -6.79 12.07
CA PHE A 802 18.74 -6.36 13.42
C PHE A 802 20.17 -6.73 13.79
N ILE A 803 20.64 -6.05 14.84
CA ILE A 803 21.87 -6.33 15.57
C ILE A 803 21.58 -6.31 17.08
N MET A 804 22.17 -7.25 17.83
CA MET A 804 22.06 -7.24 19.28
C MET A 804 22.87 -6.07 19.85
N LEU A 805 22.33 -5.36 20.84
CA LEU A 805 23.00 -4.21 21.46
C LEU A 805 24.28 -4.61 22.18
N GLU A 806 24.36 -5.83 22.73
CA GLU A 806 25.57 -6.39 23.31
C GLU A 806 26.66 -6.57 22.26
N ASP A 807 26.32 -7.18 21.11
CA ASP A 807 27.24 -7.37 20.00
C ASP A 807 27.72 -6.03 19.43
N LEU A 808 26.83 -5.05 19.26
CA LEU A 808 27.20 -3.72 18.77
C LEU A 808 28.18 -3.00 19.72
N LYS A 809 27.98 -3.11 21.04
CA LYS A 809 28.88 -2.53 22.04
C LYS A 809 30.22 -3.25 22.05
N GLY A 810 30.19 -4.59 22.01
CA GLY A 810 31.40 -5.43 21.94
C GLY A 810 32.17 -5.28 20.63
N LEU A 811 31.50 -4.90 19.54
CA LEU A 811 32.10 -4.74 18.21
C LEU A 811 33.24 -3.70 18.20
N VAL A 812 33.10 -2.61 18.96
CA VAL A 812 34.15 -1.59 19.06
C VAL A 812 35.40 -2.16 19.71
N ASP A 813 35.26 -2.89 20.81
CA ASP A 813 36.38 -3.52 21.52
C ASP A 813 37.00 -4.62 20.66
N TYR A 814 36.19 -5.35 19.91
CA TYR A 814 36.63 -6.35 18.95
C TYR A 814 37.50 -5.73 17.85
N TYR A 815 36.99 -4.71 17.14
CA TYR A 815 37.74 -4.05 16.07
C TYR A 815 38.98 -3.32 16.61
N PHE A 816 38.91 -2.70 17.78
CA PHE A 816 40.07 -2.08 18.41
C PHE A 816 41.15 -3.11 18.74
N THR A 817 40.79 -4.22 19.39
CA THR A 817 41.73 -5.28 19.79
C THR A 817 42.34 -5.96 18.57
N LEU A 818 41.52 -6.28 17.58
CA LEU A 818 41.97 -6.84 16.31
C LEU A 818 42.90 -5.88 15.58
N GLY A 819 42.48 -4.63 15.40
CA GLY A 819 43.25 -3.61 14.69
C GLY A 819 44.60 -3.34 15.36
N LYS A 820 44.61 -3.18 16.69
CA LYS A 820 45.84 -3.03 17.47
C LYS A 820 46.77 -4.23 17.27
N ARG A 821 46.25 -5.46 17.37
CA ARG A 821 47.03 -6.68 17.13
C ARG A 821 47.62 -6.70 15.72
N LEU A 822 46.85 -6.38 14.70
CA LEU A 822 47.33 -6.38 13.30
C LEU A 822 48.43 -5.33 13.08
N ILE A 823 48.30 -4.14 13.66
CA ILE A 823 49.32 -3.08 13.57
C ILE A 823 50.62 -3.47 14.31
N GLU A 824 50.47 -4.07 15.50
CA GLU A 824 51.60 -4.40 16.39
C GLU A 824 52.31 -5.72 16.03
N VAL A 825 51.65 -6.68 15.40
CA VAL A 825 52.27 -7.95 14.95
C VAL A 825 53.33 -7.72 13.85
N GLY A 826 53.33 -6.54 13.22
CA GLY A 826 54.40 -6.07 12.32
C GLY A 826 55.45 -5.16 12.97
N LYS A 827 55.61 -5.17 14.30
CA LYS A 827 56.76 -4.61 15.03
C LYS A 827 57.59 -5.76 15.59
#